data_AF-A0A956WVJ6-F1
#
_entry.id   AF-A0A956WVJ6-F1
#
_cell.length_a   1.000
_cell.length_b   1.000
_cell.length_c   1.000
_cell.angle_alpha   90.00
_cell.angle_beta   90.00
_cell.angle_gamma   90.00
#
_symmetry.space_group_name_H-M   'P 1'
#
loop_
_entity.id
_entity.type
_entity.pdbx_description
1 polymer ?
#
loop_
_entity_poly.entity_id
_entity_poly.type
_entity_poly.pdbx_seq_one_letter_code
_entity_poly.pdbx_strand_id
1 'polypeptide(L)'
;MNSKIKVAAAVAFLCVVGLLGLRPASAAIEAPIAGTPDVWVGGLAAPRQTSHVLVELATDPASAGLAGRVDHIFGHWYRLYPAPSESIDALLTTEAANPAVLRVEPDYVMTADAAPDDPLYPRQWHMPQVQAEQAWDVTTGDGVIVAVLDSGIDPNGEDGFCHPLYAEYNVVGNSTLPGAALDDLNHGTHVAGTVAGCAGNATGVVGLAYDARLMAVKVLTNGSGSNADIAEGIVWATDNGAQVINMSLGSSCFSAWPSCSVGVVNDAIDYAAAHDVVIVVSAGNNNRAVLGFPGNHPEVIGVMATRYNQTRASYSNYGPAVDIAAPGGQTSQDQNNDGFPDGVLQETFVNNSSPHNFQYSYFQGTSMAAPHVTGAVALLRACAPEADRDAVRAALEGYALDLGQPGFDNTYGNGLLQTYDALAGLAYGTGRDPADHCAPTAEPPPCFTVSATADGPGVVLVDPPPNCDPDGEDPIELTAYDFGTVLTFTADPDPGNVFTGWSGDLGGDSPAQSLRVTRDLAVTAGFAPPPPEPTVAISLKTNGTAAGLAYADEDVLVDEPGQALTRLFIGADHGLGKKDINALAILDDGSLLISVDGPVKNLPGLSGIKIDDSDIVRYIPATGQFEWYFDGSDVGLTTAAEDIDAIALLPDGRLLLSTTGNVKVVGVSGQDEDVLVFTGVLGSEQTSGTFALYLDGSDLSTALSDIDGLDFAPGGMGGNGILYMSTDKKGIIGGETMLGDDVFACHINTLGASSSCELIERVWSGQAEGMPAKANVDALDIN
;
A
#
# COMPACT_ATOMS: atom_id res chain seq x y z
N MET A 1 35.25 23.35 -56.08
CA MET A 1 35.35 22.84 -57.46
C MET A 1 35.04 21.35 -57.44
N ASN A 2 34.06 20.96 -58.25
CA ASN A 2 33.46 19.64 -58.47
C ASN A 2 34.32 18.39 -58.20
N SER A 3 33.71 17.39 -57.56
CA SER A 3 33.93 15.98 -57.93
C SER A 3 32.65 15.17 -57.76
N LYS A 4 32.09 14.75 -58.91
CA LYS A 4 31.11 13.67 -59.05
C LYS A 4 31.78 12.34 -58.73
N ILE A 5 31.11 11.42 -58.04
CA ILE A 5 31.27 9.97 -58.25
C ILE A 5 29.89 9.29 -58.10
N LYS A 6 29.48 8.59 -59.16
CA LYS A 6 28.44 7.55 -59.17
C LYS A 6 29.08 6.23 -58.75
N VAL A 7 28.42 5.40 -57.96
CA VAL A 7 28.57 3.94 -58.03
C VAL A 7 27.22 3.27 -57.81
N ALA A 8 26.84 2.41 -58.75
CA ALA A 8 25.85 1.36 -58.61
C ALA A 8 26.61 0.02 -58.59
N ALA A 9 26.17 -0.94 -57.77
CA ALA A 9 26.02 -2.38 -58.08
C ALA A 9 26.17 -3.29 -56.85
N ALA A 10 25.10 -4.08 -56.62
CA ALA A 10 25.07 -5.52 -56.39
C ALA A 10 26.00 -6.18 -55.36
N VAL A 11 25.39 -6.87 -54.39
CA VAL A 11 26.01 -8.03 -53.71
C VAL A 11 25.09 -9.24 -53.91
N ALA A 12 25.71 -10.33 -54.37
CA ALA A 12 25.10 -11.57 -54.80
C ALA A 12 24.95 -12.57 -53.65
N PHE A 13 23.87 -13.35 -53.71
CA PHE A 13 23.60 -14.57 -52.96
C PHE A 13 24.58 -15.68 -53.38
N LEU A 14 25.17 -16.40 -52.42
CA LEU A 14 25.91 -17.64 -52.68
C LEU A 14 25.35 -18.78 -51.81
N CYS A 15 24.67 -19.71 -52.46
CA CYS A 15 24.35 -21.05 -51.96
C CYS A 15 25.58 -21.95 -52.03
N VAL A 16 25.85 -22.73 -50.97
CA VAL A 16 26.65 -23.95 -51.05
C VAL A 16 25.92 -25.07 -50.30
N VAL A 17 25.52 -26.09 -51.05
CA VAL A 17 25.04 -27.39 -50.56
C VAL A 17 26.25 -28.32 -50.42
N GLY A 18 26.36 -29.02 -49.28
CA GLY A 18 27.30 -30.11 -49.05
C GLY A 18 26.64 -31.22 -48.23
N LEU A 19 26.39 -32.36 -48.88
CA LEU A 19 25.76 -33.57 -48.32
C LEU A 19 26.77 -34.47 -47.56
N LEU A 20 26.21 -35.27 -46.65
CA LEU A 20 26.63 -36.59 -46.11
C LEU A 20 27.36 -36.66 -44.76
N GLY A 21 26.62 -37.17 -43.75
CA GLY A 21 27.14 -37.83 -42.55
C GLY A 21 26.05 -38.21 -41.55
N LEU A 22 25.39 -39.36 -41.74
CA LEU A 22 24.46 -39.98 -40.77
C LEU A 22 25.17 -40.34 -39.44
N ARG A 23 24.62 -39.91 -38.29
CA ARG A 23 24.60 -40.60 -36.96
C ARG A 23 23.74 -39.82 -35.93
N PRO A 24 23.32 -40.47 -34.82
CA PRO A 24 21.92 -40.45 -34.34
C PRO A 24 21.59 -39.33 -33.34
N ALA A 25 20.29 -39.23 -33.07
CA ALA A 25 19.63 -38.36 -32.10
C ALA A 25 20.32 -38.34 -30.72
N SER A 26 20.81 -37.16 -30.36
CA SER A 26 20.89 -36.65 -28.99
C SER A 26 20.97 -35.13 -29.09
N ALA A 27 19.83 -34.45 -29.19
CA ALA A 27 19.78 -33.00 -29.06
C ALA A 27 19.96 -32.67 -27.58
N ALA A 28 21.21 -32.51 -27.17
CA ALA A 28 21.56 -31.85 -25.92
C ALA A 28 21.32 -30.34 -26.11
N ILE A 29 20.65 -29.75 -25.14
CA ILE A 29 20.52 -28.32 -24.92
C ILE A 29 21.93 -27.73 -24.89
N GLU A 30 22.28 -26.86 -25.84
CA GLU A 30 23.48 -26.03 -25.71
C GLU A 30 23.16 -24.90 -24.71
N ALA A 31 23.85 -24.93 -23.56
CA ALA A 31 23.81 -23.88 -22.55
C ALA A 31 24.34 -22.54 -23.12
N PRO A 32 23.85 -21.39 -22.62
CA PRO A 32 24.29 -20.09 -23.11
C PRO A 32 25.78 -19.89 -22.82
N ILE A 33 26.50 -19.49 -23.86
CA ILE A 33 27.94 -19.24 -23.84
C ILE A 33 28.22 -18.01 -22.96
N ALA A 34 28.91 -18.20 -21.84
CA ALA A 34 29.33 -17.10 -20.99
C ALA A 34 30.48 -16.31 -21.64
N GLY A 35 30.25 -15.01 -21.86
CA GLY A 35 31.30 -13.99 -21.96
C GLY A 35 32.06 -13.89 -23.28
N THR A 36 31.52 -13.13 -24.23
CA THR A 36 32.31 -12.36 -25.22
C THR A 36 31.71 -10.97 -25.37
N PRO A 37 32.52 -9.91 -25.51
CA PRO A 37 32.01 -8.55 -25.65
C PRO A 37 31.28 -8.42 -26.99
N ASP A 38 30.05 -7.95 -26.95
CA ASP A 38 29.20 -7.72 -28.11
C ASP A 38 29.92 -6.88 -29.16
N VAL A 39 30.20 -7.52 -30.29
CA VAL A 39 30.57 -6.81 -31.51
C VAL A 39 29.28 -6.24 -32.07
N TRP A 40 29.07 -4.94 -31.81
CA TRP A 40 28.03 -4.10 -32.38
C TRP A 40 27.92 -4.29 -33.90
N VAL A 41 26.79 -4.85 -34.35
CA VAL A 41 26.25 -4.65 -35.69
C VAL A 41 25.06 -3.71 -35.52
N GLY A 42 25.08 -2.59 -36.23
CA GLY A 42 24.38 -1.36 -35.81
C GLY A 42 22.87 -1.48 -35.59
N GLY A 43 22.41 -0.78 -34.55
CA GLY A 43 21.10 -0.12 -34.54
C GLY A 43 19.89 -0.95 -34.13
N LEU A 44 20.02 -2.25 -33.87
CA LEU A 44 18.91 -3.05 -33.35
C LEU A 44 19.21 -3.42 -31.89
N ALA A 45 18.29 -3.04 -31.00
CA ALA A 45 18.25 -3.58 -29.64
C ALA A 45 18.18 -5.11 -29.68
N ALA A 46 18.51 -5.79 -28.56
CA ALA A 46 18.29 -7.22 -28.45
C ALA A 46 16.84 -7.56 -28.86
N PRO A 47 16.61 -8.60 -29.70
CA PRO A 47 15.29 -8.88 -30.24
C PRO A 47 14.31 -9.11 -29.09
N ARG A 48 13.29 -8.25 -29.03
CA ARG A 48 12.26 -8.29 -28.00
C ARG A 48 11.36 -9.50 -28.25
N GLN A 49 11.18 -10.34 -27.23
CA GLN A 49 10.18 -11.40 -27.28
C GLN A 49 8.78 -10.78 -27.25
N THR A 50 7.84 -11.34 -28.02
CA THR A 50 6.43 -11.00 -27.88
C THR A 50 5.90 -11.57 -26.57
N SER A 51 4.68 -11.20 -26.20
CA SER A 51 3.95 -11.82 -25.10
C SER A 51 3.42 -13.22 -25.42
N HIS A 52 3.88 -13.89 -26.49
CA HIS A 52 3.41 -15.22 -26.90
C HIS A 52 4.58 -16.16 -27.19
N VAL A 53 4.31 -17.47 -27.21
CA VAL A 53 5.28 -18.47 -27.67
C VAL A 53 4.77 -19.16 -28.93
N LEU A 54 5.67 -19.64 -29.77
CA LEU A 54 5.31 -20.46 -30.91
C LEU A 54 5.36 -21.93 -30.50
N VAL A 55 4.27 -22.66 -30.72
CA VAL A 55 4.21 -24.11 -30.49
C VAL A 55 3.90 -24.85 -31.78
N GLU A 56 4.64 -25.93 -32.03
CA GLU A 56 4.35 -26.91 -33.06
C GLU A 56 3.70 -28.13 -32.42
N LEU A 57 2.44 -28.45 -32.75
CA LEU A 57 1.68 -29.50 -32.08
C LEU A 57 1.67 -30.82 -32.87
N ALA A 58 1.83 -31.95 -32.17
CA ALA A 58 1.74 -33.30 -32.75
C ALA A 58 0.29 -33.72 -33.04
N THR A 59 -0.66 -33.09 -32.34
CA THR A 59 -2.11 -33.33 -32.37
C THR A 59 -2.85 -32.01 -32.54
N ASP A 60 -4.17 -32.06 -32.65
CA ASP A 60 -4.98 -30.83 -32.61
C ASP A 60 -4.85 -30.12 -31.24
N PRO A 61 -5.09 -28.79 -31.18
CA PRO A 61 -4.97 -28.00 -29.95
C PRO A 61 -5.77 -28.52 -28.77
N ALA A 62 -6.99 -29.02 -29.00
CA ALA A 62 -7.84 -29.53 -27.93
C ALA A 62 -7.25 -30.80 -27.31
N SER A 63 -6.75 -31.73 -28.13
CA SER A 63 -6.04 -32.92 -27.67
C SER A 63 -4.70 -32.60 -26.98
N ALA A 64 -4.11 -31.43 -27.24
CA ALA A 64 -2.89 -30.96 -26.60
C ALA A 64 -3.14 -30.21 -25.27
N GLY A 65 -4.40 -29.99 -24.89
CA GLY A 65 -4.77 -29.18 -23.71
C GLY A 65 -4.60 -27.68 -23.91
N LEU A 66 -4.57 -27.22 -25.16
CA LEU A 66 -4.30 -25.83 -25.56
C LEU A 66 -5.46 -25.18 -26.34
N ALA A 67 -6.66 -25.77 -26.30
CA ALA A 67 -7.84 -25.18 -26.92
C ALA A 67 -8.16 -23.80 -26.33
N GLY A 68 -8.59 -22.86 -27.16
CA GLY A 68 -8.93 -21.49 -26.75
C GLY A 68 -7.74 -20.59 -26.42
N ARG A 69 -6.51 -21.11 -26.39
CA ARG A 69 -5.28 -20.35 -26.10
C ARG A 69 -4.34 -20.24 -27.30
N VAL A 70 -4.73 -20.76 -28.45
CA VAL A 70 -3.85 -20.83 -29.61
C VAL A 70 -4.49 -20.30 -30.89
N ASP A 71 -3.72 -19.53 -31.64
CA ASP A 71 -4.05 -19.17 -33.02
C ASP A 71 -3.27 -20.03 -34.00
N HIS A 72 -3.97 -20.59 -34.99
CA HIS A 72 -3.31 -21.33 -36.06
C HIS A 72 -2.51 -20.38 -36.97
N ILE A 73 -1.20 -20.61 -37.09
CA ILE A 73 -0.35 -19.82 -37.98
C ILE A 73 -0.26 -20.51 -39.34
N PHE A 74 0.27 -21.73 -39.37
CA PHE A 74 0.34 -22.58 -40.56
C PHE A 74 0.72 -24.02 -40.19
N GLY A 75 0.27 -25.00 -40.98
CA GLY A 75 0.67 -26.40 -40.77
C GLY A 75 0.30 -26.87 -39.36
N HIS A 76 1.30 -27.26 -38.57
CA HIS A 76 1.15 -27.64 -37.17
C HIS A 76 1.61 -26.54 -36.19
N TRP A 77 1.92 -25.34 -36.69
CA TRP A 77 2.37 -24.21 -35.91
C TRP A 77 1.20 -23.36 -35.45
N TYR A 78 1.26 -23.01 -34.18
CA TYR A 78 0.32 -22.16 -33.50
C TYR A 78 1.04 -21.09 -32.70
N ARG A 79 0.42 -19.92 -32.58
CA ARG A 79 0.80 -18.91 -31.60
C ARG A 79 0.06 -19.26 -30.33
N LEU A 80 0.77 -19.53 -29.25
CA LEU A 80 0.21 -19.83 -27.95
C LEU A 80 0.28 -18.59 -27.06
N TYR A 81 -0.90 -18.17 -26.63
CA TYR A 81 -1.07 -17.06 -25.72
C TYR A 81 -0.84 -17.55 -24.27
N PRO A 82 0.04 -16.91 -23.50
CA PRO A 82 0.25 -17.24 -22.10
C PRO A 82 -1.07 -17.04 -21.37
N ALA A 83 -1.36 -17.93 -20.43
CA ALA A 83 -2.37 -17.63 -19.45
C ALA A 83 -1.89 -16.40 -18.66
N PRO A 84 -2.76 -15.46 -18.28
CA PRO A 84 -2.30 -14.35 -17.46
C PRO A 84 -1.73 -14.86 -16.12
N SER A 85 -0.58 -14.34 -15.68
CA SER A 85 0.38 -14.86 -14.67
C SER A 85 1.48 -15.83 -15.17
N GLU A 86 1.33 -16.42 -16.34
CA GLU A 86 2.33 -17.32 -16.91
C GLU A 86 3.44 -16.50 -17.57
N SER A 87 4.63 -16.47 -16.96
CA SER A 87 5.78 -15.82 -17.60
C SER A 87 6.18 -16.58 -18.86
N ILE A 88 6.71 -15.87 -19.85
CA ILE A 88 7.19 -16.49 -21.11
C ILE A 88 8.21 -17.60 -20.81
N ASP A 89 9.11 -17.40 -19.84
CA ASP A 89 10.07 -18.43 -19.44
C ASP A 89 9.41 -19.66 -18.82
N ALA A 90 8.36 -19.47 -18.01
CA ALA A 90 7.58 -20.56 -17.45
C ALA A 90 6.81 -21.31 -18.56
N LEU A 91 6.16 -20.59 -19.47
CA LEU A 91 5.42 -21.17 -20.59
C LEU A 91 6.31 -21.96 -21.54
N LEU A 92 7.48 -21.41 -21.89
CA LEU A 92 8.50 -22.11 -22.67
C LEU A 92 8.95 -23.40 -21.97
N THR A 93 9.11 -23.37 -20.65
CA THR A 93 9.53 -24.53 -19.85
C THR A 93 8.42 -25.58 -19.76
N THR A 94 7.18 -25.15 -19.51
CA THR A 94 6.00 -26.01 -19.38
C THR A 94 5.69 -26.72 -20.69
N GLU A 95 5.62 -25.99 -21.80
CA GLU A 95 5.29 -26.56 -23.10
C GLU A 95 6.43 -27.38 -23.69
N ALA A 96 7.69 -27.09 -23.34
CA ALA A 96 8.81 -27.97 -23.69
C ALA A 96 8.71 -29.36 -23.02
N ALA A 97 7.98 -29.47 -21.90
CA ALA A 97 7.69 -30.71 -21.21
C ALA A 97 6.37 -31.38 -21.64
N ASN A 98 5.54 -30.69 -22.44
CA ASN A 98 4.24 -31.20 -22.90
C ASN A 98 4.44 -32.28 -23.99
N PRO A 99 3.99 -33.53 -23.79
CA PRO A 99 4.17 -34.60 -24.76
C PRO A 99 3.42 -34.41 -26.09
N ALA A 100 2.45 -33.49 -26.14
CA ALA A 100 1.73 -33.12 -27.36
C ALA A 100 2.43 -32.03 -28.18
N VAL A 101 3.44 -31.36 -27.61
CA VAL A 101 4.23 -30.30 -28.26
C VAL A 101 5.49 -30.90 -28.87
N LEU A 102 5.62 -30.76 -30.19
CA LEU A 102 6.81 -31.19 -30.94
C LEU A 102 7.96 -30.19 -30.78
N ARG A 103 7.64 -28.90 -30.70
CA ARG A 103 8.59 -27.80 -30.55
C ARG A 103 7.91 -26.61 -29.90
N VAL A 104 8.64 -25.93 -29.01
CA VAL A 104 8.25 -24.62 -28.48
C VAL A 104 9.43 -23.67 -28.67
N GLU A 105 9.15 -22.44 -29.09
CA GLU A 105 10.16 -21.40 -29.22
C GLU A 105 9.61 -20.01 -28.87
N PRO A 106 10.47 -19.08 -28.44
CA PRO A 106 10.04 -17.72 -28.21
C PRO A 106 9.58 -17.09 -29.53
N ASP A 107 8.44 -16.42 -29.50
CA ASP A 107 8.04 -15.57 -30.62
C ASP A 107 8.79 -14.23 -30.48
N TYR A 108 9.53 -13.85 -31.51
CA TYR A 108 10.32 -12.62 -31.50
C TYR A 108 9.63 -11.58 -32.37
N VAL A 109 9.52 -10.35 -31.86
CA VAL A 109 9.01 -9.23 -32.63
C VAL A 109 9.94 -9.01 -33.82
N MET A 110 9.40 -9.20 -35.02
CA MET A 110 10.01 -8.75 -36.27
C MET A 110 9.40 -7.39 -36.58
N THR A 111 10.13 -6.31 -36.34
CA THR A 111 9.65 -4.96 -36.65
C THR A 111 9.74 -4.68 -38.15
N ALA A 112 8.69 -4.09 -38.73
CA ALA A 112 8.84 -3.29 -39.94
C ALA A 112 9.46 -1.95 -39.55
N ASP A 113 10.25 -1.32 -40.43
CA ASP A 113 10.83 0.03 -40.24
C ASP A 113 9.72 1.12 -40.22
N ALA A 114 8.82 1.10 -39.25
CA ALA A 114 7.67 2.01 -39.13
C ALA A 114 7.58 2.61 -37.71
N ALA A 115 8.69 3.13 -37.19
CA ALA A 115 8.62 4.12 -36.12
C ALA A 115 7.94 5.40 -36.67
N PRO A 116 7.33 6.24 -35.81
CA PRO A 116 6.89 7.57 -36.21
C PRO A 116 8.04 8.32 -36.91
N ASP A 117 7.73 9.11 -37.95
CA ASP A 117 8.76 9.82 -38.73
C ASP A 117 9.30 11.09 -38.04
N ASP A 118 8.88 11.28 -36.78
CA ASP A 118 9.23 12.31 -35.83
C ASP A 118 10.74 12.27 -35.47
N PRO A 119 11.55 13.28 -35.87
CA PRO A 119 13.01 13.22 -35.82
C PRO A 119 13.65 13.05 -34.43
N LEU A 120 12.92 13.35 -33.36
CA LEU A 120 13.38 13.20 -31.97
C LEU A 120 12.81 11.96 -31.27
N TYR A 121 11.96 11.17 -31.92
CA TYR A 121 11.47 9.90 -31.36
C TYR A 121 12.59 8.97 -30.85
N PRO A 122 13.74 8.82 -31.53
CA PRO A 122 14.83 7.99 -31.01
C PRO A 122 15.41 8.44 -29.66
N ARG A 123 15.07 9.65 -29.18
CA ARG A 123 15.46 10.18 -27.87
C ARG A 123 14.40 9.98 -26.79
N GLN A 124 13.19 9.53 -27.17
CA GLN A 124 12.09 9.23 -26.26
C GLN A 124 12.18 7.80 -25.74
N TRP A 125 13.25 7.51 -24.99
CA TRP A 125 13.51 6.17 -24.43
C TRP A 125 12.35 5.58 -23.63
N HIS A 126 11.50 6.44 -23.10
CA HIS A 126 10.32 6.09 -22.31
C HIS A 126 9.23 5.42 -23.13
N MET A 127 9.11 5.70 -24.43
CA MET A 127 8.05 5.14 -25.28
C MET A 127 8.21 3.63 -25.51
N PRO A 128 9.40 3.11 -25.88
CA PRO A 128 9.59 1.66 -25.98
C PRO A 128 9.37 0.91 -24.66
N GLN A 129 9.66 1.52 -23.50
CA GLN A 129 9.51 0.86 -22.20
C GLN A 129 8.06 0.56 -21.84
N VAL A 130 7.13 1.38 -22.32
CA VAL A 130 5.70 1.19 -22.11
C VAL A 130 5.04 0.48 -23.29
N GLN A 131 5.81 -0.10 -24.22
CA GLN A 131 5.29 -0.82 -25.39
C GLN A 131 4.47 0.06 -26.36
N ALA A 132 4.84 1.33 -26.51
CA ALA A 132 4.08 2.28 -27.30
C ALA A 132 3.93 1.84 -28.78
N GLU A 133 5.01 1.41 -29.42
CA GLU A 133 4.99 0.98 -30.83
C GLU A 133 4.00 -0.17 -31.07
N GLN A 134 3.98 -1.17 -30.18
CA GLN A 134 3.06 -2.30 -30.28
C GLN A 134 1.61 -1.87 -30.09
N ALA A 135 1.37 -0.90 -29.20
CA ALA A 135 0.03 -0.37 -28.99
C ALA A 135 -0.48 0.42 -30.20
N TRP A 136 0.39 1.18 -30.87
CA TRP A 136 0.06 1.96 -32.07
C TRP A 136 -0.29 1.11 -33.29
N ASP A 137 0.24 -0.11 -33.38
CA ASP A 137 -0.19 -1.09 -34.39
C ASP A 137 -1.67 -1.50 -34.23
N VAL A 138 -2.27 -1.25 -33.04
CA VAL A 138 -3.66 -1.61 -32.72
C VAL A 138 -4.58 -0.39 -32.71
N THR A 139 -4.19 0.67 -31.98
CA THR A 139 -4.96 1.91 -31.86
C THR A 139 -4.06 3.07 -31.45
N THR A 140 -4.51 4.28 -31.76
CA THR A 140 -3.78 5.54 -31.53
C THR A 140 -4.53 6.47 -30.57
N GLY A 141 -5.68 6.03 -30.06
CA GLY A 141 -6.49 6.76 -29.08
C GLY A 141 -7.60 7.63 -29.69
N ASP A 142 -7.88 7.48 -30.99
CA ASP A 142 -8.93 8.26 -31.67
C ASP A 142 -10.28 8.18 -30.95
N GLY A 143 -10.99 9.31 -30.94
CA GLY A 143 -12.30 9.45 -30.31
C GLY A 143 -12.29 9.59 -28.79
N VAL A 144 -11.17 9.34 -28.11
CA VAL A 144 -11.11 9.44 -26.64
C VAL A 144 -10.83 10.86 -26.17
N ILE A 145 -11.62 11.34 -25.21
CA ILE A 145 -11.46 12.69 -24.63
C ILE A 145 -10.65 12.59 -23.34
N VAL A 146 -9.49 13.24 -23.34
CA VAL A 146 -8.53 13.29 -22.23
C VAL A 146 -8.53 14.70 -21.63
N ALA A 147 -8.87 14.84 -20.36
CA ALA A 147 -8.70 16.10 -19.65
C ALA A 147 -7.34 16.17 -18.93
N VAL A 148 -6.60 17.26 -19.17
CA VAL A 148 -5.35 17.55 -18.45
C VAL A 148 -5.61 18.73 -17.52
N LEU A 149 -5.67 18.43 -16.22
CA LEU A 149 -5.84 19.40 -15.16
C LEU A 149 -4.46 19.86 -14.66
N ASP A 150 -4.00 21.02 -15.15
CA ASP A 150 -2.62 21.47 -14.93
C ASP A 150 -2.52 23.02 -15.04
N SER A 151 -1.36 23.55 -15.45
CA SER A 151 -1.10 24.96 -15.71
C SER A 151 -1.73 25.51 -17.00
N GLY A 152 -2.45 24.67 -17.75
CA GLY A 152 -2.99 24.97 -19.07
C GLY A 152 -2.24 24.20 -20.17
N ILE A 153 -2.69 24.35 -21.41
CA ILE A 153 -2.04 23.76 -22.60
C ILE A 153 -1.83 24.88 -23.61
N ASP A 154 -0.63 24.98 -24.17
CA ASP A 154 -0.37 25.81 -25.35
C ASP A 154 -0.24 24.95 -26.62
N PRO A 155 -1.28 24.90 -27.47
CA PRO A 155 -1.31 24.05 -28.67
C PRO A 155 -0.60 24.67 -29.88
N ASN A 156 0.07 25.82 -29.73
CA ASN A 156 0.63 26.60 -30.84
C ASN A 156 2.10 26.26 -31.18
N GLY A 157 2.61 25.15 -30.64
CA GLY A 157 3.95 24.64 -30.95
C GLY A 157 4.11 24.27 -32.42
N GLU A 158 5.36 24.12 -32.87
CA GLU A 158 5.63 23.69 -34.25
C GLU A 158 5.23 22.22 -34.44
N ASP A 159 5.40 21.42 -33.38
CA ASP A 159 5.00 20.03 -33.33
C ASP A 159 3.50 19.88 -32.99
N GLY A 160 3.11 20.45 -31.86
CA GLY A 160 1.71 20.57 -31.44
C GLY A 160 0.98 19.23 -31.26
N PHE A 161 -0.32 19.23 -31.62
CA PHE A 161 -1.24 18.12 -31.41
C PHE A 161 -1.99 17.81 -32.72
N CYS A 162 -2.29 16.53 -32.99
CA CYS A 162 -2.94 16.12 -34.24
C CYS A 162 -4.39 16.63 -34.35
N HIS A 163 -4.99 17.00 -33.22
CA HIS A 163 -6.32 17.58 -33.14
C HIS A 163 -6.32 18.90 -32.35
N PRO A 164 -7.19 19.86 -32.72
CA PRO A 164 -7.47 21.00 -31.87
C PRO A 164 -7.95 20.53 -30.49
N LEU A 165 -7.72 21.36 -29.46
CA LEU A 165 -8.29 21.14 -28.13
C LEU A 165 -9.80 20.90 -28.23
N TYR A 166 -10.27 19.82 -27.61
CA TYR A 166 -11.68 19.45 -27.56
C TYR A 166 -12.51 20.51 -26.85
N ALA A 167 -12.02 20.92 -25.69
CA ALA A 167 -12.58 22.00 -24.88
C ALA A 167 -11.49 22.60 -24.00
N GLU A 168 -11.76 23.79 -23.48
CA GLU A 168 -10.84 24.46 -22.57
C GLU A 168 -11.59 25.20 -21.47
N TYR A 169 -11.03 25.17 -20.27
CA TYR A 169 -11.54 25.89 -19.14
C TYR A 169 -10.41 26.39 -18.25
N ASN A 170 -10.38 27.70 -18.05
CA ASN A 170 -9.56 28.33 -17.04
C ASN A 170 -10.41 28.55 -15.79
N VAL A 171 -10.22 27.69 -14.79
CA VAL A 171 -10.97 27.71 -13.54
C VAL A 171 -10.65 29.00 -12.77
N VAL A 172 -9.36 29.35 -12.70
CA VAL A 172 -8.86 30.54 -11.99
C VAL A 172 -9.47 31.84 -12.54
N GLY A 173 -9.62 31.93 -13.86
CA GLY A 173 -10.23 33.04 -14.56
C GLY A 173 -11.73 32.91 -14.81
N ASN A 174 -12.31 31.76 -14.44
CA ASN A 174 -13.67 31.32 -14.77
C ASN A 174 -14.08 31.62 -16.23
N SER A 175 -13.33 31.06 -17.19
CA SER A 175 -13.53 31.32 -18.61
C SER A 175 -13.30 30.08 -19.47
N THR A 176 -14.23 29.80 -20.37
CA THR A 176 -14.15 28.74 -21.40
C THR A 176 -13.96 29.31 -22.82
N LEU A 177 -13.60 30.60 -22.93
CA LEU A 177 -13.33 31.23 -24.23
C LEU A 177 -12.05 30.66 -24.84
N PRO A 178 -11.96 30.45 -26.17
CA PRO A 178 -10.74 29.98 -26.82
C PRO A 178 -9.47 30.76 -26.42
N GLY A 179 -8.41 30.04 -26.06
CA GLY A 179 -7.17 30.59 -25.49
C GLY A 179 -7.24 30.99 -24.02
N ALA A 180 -8.32 30.72 -23.29
CA ALA A 180 -8.42 31.05 -21.86
C ALA A 180 -7.54 30.14 -21.00
N ALA A 181 -7.37 28.89 -21.39
CA ALA A 181 -6.57 27.88 -20.67
C ALA A 181 -5.14 27.73 -21.23
N LEU A 182 -4.58 28.78 -21.84
CA LEU A 182 -3.18 28.77 -22.28
C LEU A 182 -2.23 28.56 -21.10
N ASP A 183 -1.21 27.75 -21.34
CA ASP A 183 -0.18 27.44 -20.35
C ASP A 183 0.71 28.66 -20.06
N ASP A 184 0.94 28.93 -18.78
CA ASP A 184 1.82 30.02 -18.30
C ASP A 184 3.07 29.51 -17.56
N LEU A 185 3.22 28.19 -17.40
CA LEU A 185 4.33 27.59 -16.65
C LEU A 185 5.25 26.74 -17.52
N ASN A 186 4.72 26.07 -18.56
CA ASN A 186 5.34 25.04 -19.43
C ASN A 186 5.09 23.58 -19.02
N HIS A 187 4.54 23.37 -17.82
CA HIS A 187 4.35 22.05 -17.24
C HIS A 187 3.18 21.31 -17.91
N GLY A 188 2.00 21.94 -17.96
CA GLY A 188 0.82 21.34 -18.56
C GLY A 188 0.98 21.04 -20.06
N THR A 189 1.72 21.87 -20.80
CA THR A 189 2.04 21.59 -22.22
C THR A 189 2.92 20.35 -22.38
N HIS A 190 3.93 20.17 -21.51
CA HIS A 190 4.80 18.98 -21.53
C HIS A 190 4.04 17.70 -21.15
N VAL A 191 3.18 17.80 -20.12
CA VAL A 191 2.28 16.72 -19.68
C VAL A 191 1.34 16.32 -20.83
N ALA A 192 0.66 17.30 -21.45
CA ALA A 192 -0.23 17.07 -22.57
C ALA A 192 0.48 16.47 -23.79
N GLY A 193 1.70 16.91 -24.10
CA GLY A 193 2.54 16.33 -25.15
C GLY A 193 2.89 14.86 -24.87
N THR A 194 3.19 14.51 -23.62
CA THR A 194 3.44 13.11 -23.24
C THR A 194 2.20 12.24 -23.46
N VAL A 195 1.00 12.78 -23.23
CA VAL A 195 -0.26 12.09 -23.51
C VAL A 195 -0.52 11.99 -25.02
N ALA A 196 -0.55 13.10 -25.75
CA ALA A 196 -1.12 13.15 -27.10
C ALA A 196 -0.39 14.08 -28.09
N GLY A 197 0.90 14.36 -27.88
CA GLY A 197 1.74 15.05 -28.87
C GLY A 197 1.65 14.37 -30.24
N CYS A 198 1.57 15.17 -31.31
CA CYS A 198 1.23 14.62 -32.63
C CYS A 198 2.30 13.64 -33.14
N ALA A 199 1.89 12.62 -33.88
CA ALA A 199 2.79 11.67 -34.55
C ALA A 199 2.73 11.84 -36.07
N GLY A 200 3.79 11.42 -36.77
CA GLY A 200 3.73 11.25 -38.22
C GLY A 200 3.66 12.57 -39.01
N ASN A 201 4.04 13.67 -38.36
CA ASN A 201 4.07 15.02 -38.94
C ASN A 201 5.48 15.42 -39.41
N ALA A 202 6.45 14.49 -39.37
CA ALA A 202 7.87 14.69 -39.63
C ALA A 202 8.54 15.79 -38.78
N THR A 203 8.00 16.07 -37.59
CA THR A 203 8.44 17.12 -36.66
C THR A 203 8.68 16.50 -35.28
N GLY A 204 9.56 17.10 -34.47
CA GLY A 204 9.75 16.79 -33.06
C GLY A 204 9.59 15.35 -32.55
N VAL A 205 8.63 15.18 -31.65
CA VAL A 205 8.41 14.09 -30.69
C VAL A 205 6.97 13.61 -30.75
N VAL A 206 6.70 12.43 -30.20
CA VAL A 206 5.35 11.85 -30.18
C VAL A 206 4.77 11.72 -28.76
N GLY A 207 3.45 11.75 -28.63
CA GLY A 207 2.70 11.36 -27.42
C GLY A 207 2.18 9.92 -27.49
N LEU A 208 1.84 9.33 -26.35
CA LEU A 208 1.45 7.92 -26.32
C LEU A 208 0.10 7.63 -27.01
N ALA A 209 -0.88 8.53 -26.92
CA ALA A 209 -2.18 8.45 -27.56
C ALA A 209 -2.39 9.67 -28.47
N TYR A 210 -1.59 9.76 -29.54
CA TYR A 210 -1.46 10.95 -30.38
C TYR A 210 -2.71 11.36 -31.16
N ASP A 211 -3.71 10.46 -31.32
CA ASP A 211 -5.03 10.79 -31.90
C ASP A 211 -6.11 11.04 -30.84
N ALA A 212 -5.77 11.00 -29.54
CA ALA A 212 -6.70 11.39 -28.49
C ALA A 212 -7.01 12.90 -28.52
N ARG A 213 -8.19 13.29 -28.04
CA ARG A 213 -8.65 14.68 -28.03
C ARG A 213 -8.45 15.30 -26.65
N LEU A 214 -7.57 16.30 -26.56
CA LEU A 214 -7.22 16.95 -25.29
C LEU A 214 -8.22 18.02 -24.88
N MET A 215 -8.60 18.01 -23.60
CA MET A 215 -9.32 19.07 -22.91
C MET A 215 -8.34 19.79 -21.95
N ALA A 216 -8.14 21.09 -22.17
CA ALA A 216 -7.24 21.90 -21.36
C ALA A 216 -7.97 22.48 -20.15
N VAL A 217 -7.67 21.99 -18.93
CA VAL A 217 -8.30 22.49 -17.70
C VAL A 217 -7.23 23.15 -16.83
N LYS A 218 -7.18 24.48 -16.87
CA LYS A 218 -6.19 25.27 -16.13
C LYS A 218 -6.66 25.47 -14.69
N VAL A 219 -6.06 24.69 -13.79
CA VAL A 219 -6.27 24.73 -12.33
C VAL A 219 -5.05 25.28 -11.58
N LEU A 220 -3.89 25.36 -12.26
CA LEU A 220 -2.66 25.92 -11.71
C LEU A 220 -2.30 27.25 -12.39
N THR A 221 -1.85 28.22 -11.59
CA THR A 221 -1.21 29.46 -12.04
C THR A 221 0.17 29.55 -11.42
N ASN A 222 1.21 29.67 -12.25
CA ASN A 222 2.61 29.60 -11.79
C ASN A 222 2.93 28.33 -10.97
N GLY A 223 2.27 27.21 -11.27
CA GLY A 223 2.50 25.92 -10.60
C GLY A 223 1.79 25.76 -9.26
N SER A 224 0.84 26.64 -8.94
CA SER A 224 0.04 26.55 -7.72
C SER A 224 -1.45 26.73 -8.02
N GLY A 225 -2.30 25.98 -7.33
CA GLY A 225 -3.75 26.03 -7.45
C GLY A 225 -4.41 25.75 -6.10
N SER A 226 -5.69 26.11 -5.97
CA SER A 226 -6.45 25.81 -4.75
C SER A 226 -7.21 24.49 -4.87
N ASN A 227 -7.51 23.85 -3.73
CA ASN A 227 -8.35 22.64 -3.71
C ASN A 227 -9.74 22.89 -4.34
N ALA A 228 -10.27 24.11 -4.24
CA ALA A 228 -11.54 24.48 -4.86
C ALA A 228 -11.43 24.49 -6.40
N ASP A 229 -10.37 25.11 -6.94
CA ASP A 229 -10.16 25.16 -8.40
C ASP A 229 -9.92 23.76 -8.99
N ILE A 230 -9.18 22.91 -8.25
CA ILE A 230 -8.94 21.52 -8.65
C ILE A 230 -10.26 20.75 -8.68
N ALA A 231 -11.06 20.82 -7.60
CA ALA A 231 -12.35 20.14 -7.52
C ALA A 231 -13.33 20.60 -8.62
N GLU A 232 -13.42 21.92 -8.85
CA GLU A 232 -14.25 22.49 -9.93
C GLU A 232 -13.76 22.03 -11.31
N GLY A 233 -12.45 21.97 -11.53
CA GLY A 233 -11.86 21.43 -12.76
C GLY A 233 -12.20 19.96 -13.00
N ILE A 234 -12.18 19.12 -11.95
CA ILE A 234 -12.52 17.69 -12.04
C ILE A 234 -13.99 17.52 -12.45
N VAL A 235 -14.90 18.21 -11.75
CA VAL A 235 -16.34 18.15 -12.03
C VAL A 235 -16.63 18.69 -13.43
N TRP A 236 -16.02 19.82 -13.82
CA TRP A 236 -16.23 20.39 -15.15
C TRP A 236 -15.73 19.46 -16.25
N ALA A 237 -14.55 18.84 -16.09
CA ALA A 237 -14.02 17.90 -17.07
C ALA A 237 -14.95 16.69 -17.26
N THR A 238 -15.43 16.13 -16.14
CA THR A 238 -16.39 15.02 -16.09
C THR A 238 -17.68 15.39 -16.84
N ASP A 239 -18.29 16.52 -16.49
CA ASP A 239 -19.55 16.99 -17.10
C ASP A 239 -19.42 17.32 -18.59
N ASN A 240 -18.20 17.58 -19.07
CA ASN A 240 -17.90 17.87 -20.48
C ASN A 240 -17.36 16.65 -21.24
N GLY A 241 -17.50 15.44 -20.66
CA GLY A 241 -17.29 14.17 -21.36
C GLY A 241 -15.85 13.68 -21.38
N ALA A 242 -15.00 14.13 -20.44
CA ALA A 242 -13.69 13.50 -20.24
C ALA A 242 -13.88 12.02 -19.86
N GLN A 243 -13.15 11.13 -20.51
CA GLN A 243 -13.12 9.69 -20.18
C GLN A 243 -11.92 9.35 -19.28
N VAL A 244 -10.89 10.21 -19.33
CA VAL A 244 -9.75 10.16 -18.42
C VAL A 244 -9.33 11.56 -18.01
N ILE A 245 -8.98 11.72 -16.74
CA ILE A 245 -8.44 12.93 -16.14
C ILE A 245 -7.00 12.67 -15.70
N ASN A 246 -6.05 13.46 -16.21
CA ASN A 246 -4.67 13.50 -15.70
C ASN A 246 -4.51 14.66 -14.72
N MET A 247 -4.00 14.35 -13.53
CA MET A 247 -3.56 15.33 -12.53
C MET A 247 -2.09 15.08 -12.19
N SER A 248 -1.20 15.72 -12.94
CA SER A 248 0.25 15.74 -12.69
C SER A 248 0.63 16.74 -11.59
N LEU A 249 -0.19 16.81 -10.55
CA LEU A 249 -0.15 17.77 -9.45
C LEU A 249 -0.38 17.06 -8.12
N GLY A 250 -0.07 17.74 -7.02
CA GLY A 250 -0.38 17.24 -5.69
C GLY A 250 0.20 18.12 -4.59
N SER A 251 -0.19 17.83 -3.36
CA SER A 251 0.28 18.51 -2.16
C SER A 251 0.93 17.54 -1.18
N SER A 252 1.98 18.01 -0.50
CA SER A 252 2.69 17.29 0.57
C SER A 252 2.02 17.51 1.94
N CYS A 253 0.70 17.67 1.95
CA CYS A 253 -0.05 17.93 3.17
C CYS A 253 -0.19 16.63 3.96
N PHE A 254 0.60 16.42 5.01
CA PHE A 254 0.59 15.16 5.79
C PHE A 254 0.16 15.35 7.26
N SER A 255 -0.35 16.52 7.62
CA SER A 255 -0.85 16.81 8.98
C SER A 255 -2.29 16.35 9.16
N ALA A 256 -2.66 16.02 10.41
CA ALA A 256 -4.04 15.64 10.75
C ALA A 256 -5.05 16.75 10.42
N TRP A 257 -6.30 16.35 10.19
CA TRP A 257 -7.42 17.29 10.07
C TRP A 257 -7.51 18.18 11.32
N PRO A 258 -7.81 19.48 11.20
CA PRO A 258 -8.22 20.21 9.99
C PRO A 258 -7.05 20.81 9.19
N SER A 259 -5.79 20.61 9.61
CA SER A 259 -4.62 21.24 8.98
C SER A 259 -4.39 20.80 7.53
N CYS A 260 -4.87 19.61 7.17
CA CYS A 260 -5.00 19.14 5.79
C CYS A 260 -6.42 18.66 5.53
N SER A 261 -7.28 19.51 4.94
CA SER A 261 -8.59 19.09 4.43
C SER A 261 -8.59 19.12 2.91
N VAL A 262 -8.81 17.96 2.31
CA VAL A 262 -8.96 17.78 0.86
C VAL A 262 -10.33 17.22 0.50
N GLY A 263 -11.29 17.25 1.44
CA GLY A 263 -12.61 16.62 1.26
C GLY A 263 -13.33 17.04 -0.01
N VAL A 264 -13.23 18.33 -0.40
CA VAL A 264 -13.84 18.81 -1.66
C VAL A 264 -13.23 18.19 -2.92
N VAL A 265 -11.92 17.87 -2.89
CA VAL A 265 -11.23 17.20 -4.00
C VAL A 265 -11.57 15.72 -4.00
N ASN A 266 -11.66 15.08 -2.83
CA ASN A 266 -12.11 13.70 -2.69
C ASN A 266 -13.53 13.52 -3.23
N ASP A 267 -14.48 14.35 -2.80
CA ASP A 267 -15.87 14.32 -3.29
C ASP A 267 -15.94 14.53 -4.82
N ALA A 268 -15.08 15.36 -5.39
CA ALA A 268 -15.00 15.58 -6.84
C ALA A 268 -14.42 14.36 -7.58
N ILE A 269 -13.44 13.68 -6.98
CA ILE A 269 -12.88 12.43 -7.50
C ILE A 269 -13.93 11.32 -7.46
N ASP A 270 -14.65 11.17 -6.34
CA ASP A 270 -15.75 10.23 -6.21
C ASP A 270 -16.85 10.51 -7.25
N TYR A 271 -17.16 11.79 -7.48
CA TYR A 271 -18.09 12.20 -8.53
C TYR A 271 -17.62 11.76 -9.92
N ALA A 272 -16.36 12.00 -10.27
CA ALA A 272 -15.79 11.61 -11.56
C ALA A 272 -15.76 10.08 -11.72
N ALA A 273 -15.36 9.34 -10.68
CA ALA A 273 -15.36 7.89 -10.67
C ALA A 273 -16.78 7.31 -10.88
N ALA A 274 -17.78 7.87 -10.20
CA ALA A 274 -19.19 7.48 -10.37
C ALA A 274 -19.75 7.77 -11.78
N HIS A 275 -19.08 8.61 -12.57
CA HIS A 275 -19.41 8.90 -13.97
C HIS A 275 -18.51 8.15 -14.96
N ASP A 276 -17.90 7.05 -14.53
CA ASP A 276 -17.05 6.20 -15.37
C ASP A 276 -15.81 6.94 -15.91
N VAL A 277 -15.26 7.90 -15.15
CA VAL A 277 -14.01 8.59 -15.52
C VAL A 277 -12.83 7.94 -14.82
N VAL A 278 -11.80 7.59 -15.59
CA VAL A 278 -10.52 7.12 -15.03
C VAL A 278 -9.69 8.33 -14.59
N ILE A 279 -9.16 8.31 -13.37
CA ILE A 279 -8.45 9.46 -12.80
C ILE A 279 -7.01 9.02 -12.50
N VAL A 280 -6.04 9.67 -13.13
CA VAL A 280 -4.62 9.34 -13.03
C VAL A 280 -3.90 10.48 -12.33
N VAL A 281 -3.17 10.17 -11.25
CA VAL A 281 -2.55 11.18 -10.40
C VAL A 281 -1.10 10.83 -10.11
N SER A 282 -0.22 11.83 -10.13
CA SER A 282 1.19 11.63 -9.84
C SER A 282 1.45 11.38 -8.34
N ALA A 283 2.37 10.46 -8.00
CA ALA A 283 2.65 10.06 -6.61
C ALA A 283 3.29 11.17 -5.73
N GLY A 284 4.03 12.09 -6.35
CA GLY A 284 4.77 13.18 -5.70
C GLY A 284 6.29 12.96 -5.70
N ASN A 285 7.06 14.03 -5.48
CA ASN A 285 8.50 14.09 -5.78
C ASN A 285 9.38 14.34 -4.54
N ASN A 286 9.05 13.75 -3.39
CA ASN A 286 9.74 14.02 -2.12
C ASN A 286 10.46 12.80 -1.50
N ASN A 287 10.54 11.68 -2.21
CA ASN A 287 11.10 10.41 -1.73
C ASN A 287 10.49 9.95 -0.39
N ARG A 288 9.16 10.00 -0.29
CA ARG A 288 8.40 9.56 0.90
C ARG A 288 7.68 8.25 0.66
N ALA A 289 7.51 7.46 1.70
CA ALA A 289 6.73 6.21 1.70
C ALA A 289 5.20 6.44 1.76
N VAL A 290 4.75 7.60 1.27
CA VAL A 290 3.35 7.99 1.14
C VAL A 290 3.16 8.85 -0.10
N LEU A 291 2.03 8.70 -0.78
CA LEU A 291 1.62 9.58 -1.88
C LEU A 291 1.10 10.92 -1.33
N GLY A 292 1.32 11.98 -2.11
CA GLY A 292 0.68 13.27 -1.83
C GLY A 292 -0.80 13.25 -2.20
N PHE A 293 -1.57 14.21 -1.70
CA PHE A 293 -2.98 14.37 -2.09
C PHE A 293 -3.09 15.09 -3.43
N PRO A 294 -3.99 14.68 -4.35
CA PRO A 294 -5.00 13.63 -4.18
C PRO A 294 -4.54 12.21 -4.61
N GLY A 295 -3.25 12.00 -4.87
CA GLY A 295 -2.71 10.73 -5.38
C GLY A 295 -2.90 9.53 -4.45
N ASN A 296 -3.22 9.74 -3.18
CA ASN A 296 -3.53 8.70 -2.20
C ASN A 296 -5.03 8.37 -2.08
N HIS A 297 -5.87 8.92 -2.95
CA HIS A 297 -7.29 8.65 -2.95
C HIS A 297 -7.60 7.26 -3.56
N PRO A 298 -8.48 6.43 -2.96
CA PRO A 298 -8.74 5.07 -3.46
C PRO A 298 -9.23 5.02 -4.91
N GLU A 299 -10.03 6.01 -5.32
CA GLU A 299 -10.57 6.09 -6.69
C GLU A 299 -9.61 6.66 -7.76
N VAL A 300 -8.34 6.92 -7.42
CA VAL A 300 -7.35 7.34 -8.42
C VAL A 300 -6.33 6.24 -8.67
N ILE A 301 -5.69 6.30 -9.84
CA ILE A 301 -4.49 5.54 -10.16
C ILE A 301 -3.28 6.41 -9.81
N GLY A 302 -2.61 6.08 -8.70
CA GLY A 302 -1.42 6.70 -8.17
C GLY A 302 -0.15 6.22 -8.88
N VAL A 303 0.50 7.12 -9.63
CA VAL A 303 1.61 6.76 -10.53
C VAL A 303 2.97 7.18 -9.97
N MET A 304 3.84 6.20 -9.75
CA MET A 304 5.24 6.42 -9.34
C MET A 304 6.18 6.50 -10.56
N ALA A 305 7.35 7.12 -10.38
CA ALA A 305 8.32 7.36 -11.46
C ALA A 305 9.48 6.35 -11.47
N THR A 306 9.74 5.76 -12.63
CA THR A 306 10.93 4.95 -12.92
C THR A 306 11.95 5.71 -13.76
N ARG A 307 13.20 5.21 -13.74
CA ARG A 307 14.33 5.67 -14.56
C ARG A 307 14.48 4.81 -15.81
N TYR A 308 15.44 5.16 -16.67
CA TYR A 308 15.79 4.38 -17.85
C TYR A 308 16.09 2.90 -17.54
N ASN A 309 16.72 2.57 -16.42
CA ASN A 309 16.95 1.17 -16.04
C ASN A 309 15.80 0.53 -15.26
N GLN A 310 14.58 1.07 -15.35
CA GLN A 310 13.37 0.60 -14.67
C GLN A 310 13.41 0.65 -13.14
N THR A 311 14.50 1.17 -12.54
CA THR A 311 14.56 1.37 -11.09
C THR A 311 13.77 2.60 -10.68
N ARG A 312 13.19 2.59 -9.47
CA ARG A 312 12.52 3.78 -8.91
C ARG A 312 13.41 5.02 -9.00
N ALA A 313 12.85 6.13 -9.48
CA ALA A 313 13.53 7.41 -9.49
C ALA A 313 13.74 7.92 -8.07
N SER A 314 14.91 8.51 -7.79
CA SER A 314 15.32 8.86 -6.42
C SER A 314 14.40 9.85 -5.71
N TYR A 315 13.64 10.63 -6.48
CA TYR A 315 12.69 11.62 -5.97
C TYR A 315 11.27 11.06 -5.81
N SER A 316 10.92 9.95 -6.46
CA SER A 316 9.54 9.47 -6.50
C SER A 316 9.07 9.10 -5.09
N ASN A 317 7.89 9.56 -4.71
CA ASN A 317 7.18 8.94 -3.60
C ASN A 317 6.82 7.49 -3.97
N TYR A 318 6.63 6.69 -2.93
CA TYR A 318 6.29 5.28 -2.95
C TYR A 318 5.35 5.00 -1.77
N GLY A 319 4.90 3.77 -1.57
CA GLY A 319 4.03 3.38 -0.47
C GLY A 319 2.82 2.58 -0.94
N PRO A 320 1.93 2.19 -0.01
CA PRO A 320 0.80 1.30 -0.30
C PRO A 320 -0.27 1.90 -1.20
N ALA A 321 -0.24 3.21 -1.46
CA ALA A 321 -1.15 3.87 -2.40
C ALA A 321 -0.55 4.04 -3.82
N VAL A 322 0.64 3.49 -4.10
CA VAL A 322 1.12 3.39 -5.49
C VAL A 322 0.35 2.25 -6.16
N ASP A 323 -0.31 2.54 -7.27
CA ASP A 323 -0.97 1.50 -8.06
C ASP A 323 -0.06 0.95 -9.16
N ILE A 324 0.70 1.83 -9.82
CA ILE A 324 1.52 1.46 -10.98
C ILE A 324 2.75 2.36 -11.13
N ALA A 325 3.80 1.82 -11.76
CA ALA A 325 5.01 2.51 -12.12
C ALA A 325 5.02 2.91 -13.60
N ALA A 326 5.54 4.10 -13.93
CA ALA A 326 5.74 4.53 -15.31
C ALA A 326 7.01 5.39 -15.47
N PRO A 327 7.56 5.54 -16.69
CA PRO A 327 8.76 6.34 -16.93
C PRO A 327 8.59 7.81 -16.49
N GLY A 328 9.33 8.22 -15.46
CA GLY A 328 9.39 9.62 -15.01
C GLY A 328 10.77 10.25 -15.18
N GLY A 329 11.80 9.45 -15.44
CA GLY A 329 13.15 9.89 -15.81
C GLY A 329 14.03 10.42 -14.69
N GLN A 330 15.28 10.69 -15.01
CA GLN A 330 16.29 11.27 -14.13
C GLN A 330 17.31 12.05 -14.97
N THR A 331 17.10 13.36 -15.11
CA THR A 331 17.93 14.27 -15.91
C THR A 331 19.37 14.44 -15.39
N SER A 332 19.67 13.95 -14.19
CA SER A 332 21.04 13.91 -13.65
C SER A 332 21.83 12.69 -14.13
N GLN A 333 21.23 11.80 -14.92
CA GLN A 333 21.82 10.56 -15.41
C GLN A 333 21.69 10.49 -16.94
N ASP A 334 22.60 9.73 -17.54
CA ASP A 334 22.60 9.29 -18.94
C ASP A 334 23.01 7.81 -18.89
N GLN A 335 22.04 6.95 -18.61
CA GLN A 335 22.22 5.53 -18.32
C GLN A 335 22.30 4.70 -19.60
N ASN A 336 21.77 5.24 -20.71
CA ASN A 336 21.88 4.64 -22.04
C ASN A 336 23.16 5.10 -22.79
N ASN A 337 23.87 6.09 -22.23
CA ASN A 337 25.13 6.65 -22.71
C ASN A 337 25.03 7.21 -24.15
N ASP A 338 23.89 7.81 -24.49
CA ASP A 338 23.60 8.42 -25.79
C ASP A 338 24.05 9.90 -25.87
N GLY A 339 24.52 10.46 -24.76
CA GLY A 339 24.99 11.84 -24.64
C GLY A 339 23.90 12.84 -24.26
N PHE A 340 22.69 12.38 -23.95
CA PHE A 340 21.56 13.18 -23.48
C PHE A 340 21.09 12.73 -22.09
N PRO A 341 20.46 13.63 -21.30
CA PRO A 341 19.86 13.24 -20.04
C PRO A 341 18.68 12.28 -20.21
N ASP A 342 18.54 11.30 -19.30
CA ASP A 342 17.43 10.36 -19.25
C ASP A 342 16.14 10.98 -18.68
N GLY A 343 15.74 12.16 -19.17
CA GLY A 343 14.43 12.75 -18.87
C GLY A 343 13.36 12.28 -19.85
N VAL A 344 12.10 12.64 -19.58
CA VAL A 344 11.01 12.53 -20.55
C VAL A 344 11.05 13.74 -21.47
N LEU A 345 11.19 13.50 -22.78
CA LEU A 345 11.37 14.53 -23.79
C LEU A 345 10.03 14.87 -24.45
N GLN A 346 9.62 16.13 -24.37
CA GLN A 346 8.44 16.66 -25.06
C GLN A 346 8.65 18.10 -25.55
N GLU A 347 7.82 18.54 -26.53
CA GLU A 347 7.71 19.95 -26.89
C GLU A 347 7.03 20.74 -25.76
N THR A 348 7.65 21.86 -25.36
CA THR A 348 7.10 22.82 -24.40
C THR A 348 7.79 24.17 -24.62
N PHE A 349 7.84 25.09 -23.66
CA PHE A 349 8.51 26.38 -23.82
C PHE A 349 9.50 26.72 -22.69
N VAL A 350 10.45 27.62 -23.00
CA VAL A 350 11.72 27.82 -22.27
C VAL A 350 11.56 28.06 -20.76
N ASN A 351 10.56 28.83 -20.34
CA ASN A 351 10.17 29.07 -18.94
C ASN A 351 9.00 30.07 -18.86
N ASN A 352 8.48 30.25 -17.64
CA ASN A 352 7.48 31.25 -17.27
C ASN A 352 7.82 32.72 -17.65
N SER A 353 9.08 33.04 -17.95
CA SER A 353 9.53 34.39 -18.32
C SER A 353 9.48 34.64 -19.83
N SER A 354 9.16 33.62 -20.62
CA SER A 354 8.93 33.70 -22.07
C SER A 354 7.93 32.62 -22.51
N PRO A 355 6.66 32.69 -22.05
CA PRO A 355 5.62 31.80 -22.52
C PRO A 355 5.50 31.89 -24.05
N HIS A 356 5.15 30.78 -24.71
CA HIS A 356 5.06 30.63 -26.17
C HIS A 356 6.40 30.57 -26.94
N ASN A 357 7.55 30.56 -26.27
CA ASN A 357 8.84 30.30 -26.94
C ASN A 357 9.15 28.80 -26.92
N PHE A 358 8.67 28.08 -27.92
CA PHE A 358 8.70 26.62 -27.96
C PHE A 358 10.11 26.03 -28.13
N GLN A 359 10.33 24.89 -27.50
CA GLN A 359 11.52 24.04 -27.56
C GLN A 359 11.21 22.62 -27.05
N TYR A 360 12.06 21.66 -27.42
CA TYR A 360 12.01 20.31 -26.84
C TYR A 360 12.82 20.26 -25.54
N SER A 361 12.19 19.83 -24.46
CA SER A 361 12.80 19.83 -23.12
C SER A 361 12.67 18.47 -22.43
N TYR A 362 13.76 18.04 -21.77
CA TYR A 362 13.77 16.88 -20.89
C TYR A 362 13.31 17.27 -19.49
N PHE A 363 12.17 16.76 -19.05
CA PHE A 363 11.70 16.91 -17.67
C PHE A 363 11.87 15.59 -16.89
N GLN A 364 11.84 15.69 -15.56
CA GLN A 364 11.74 14.53 -14.68
C GLN A 364 10.67 14.77 -13.61
N GLY A 365 10.00 13.72 -13.20
CA GLY A 365 9.02 13.76 -12.13
C GLY A 365 7.97 12.67 -12.25
N THR A 366 7.26 12.41 -11.17
CA THR A 366 6.00 11.64 -11.21
C THR A 366 4.97 12.33 -12.11
N SER A 367 5.07 13.64 -12.29
CA SER A 367 4.29 14.44 -13.23
C SER A 367 4.52 14.06 -14.70
N MET A 368 5.66 13.45 -15.03
CA MET A 368 5.96 12.91 -16.37
C MET A 368 5.64 11.41 -16.45
N ALA A 369 5.56 10.70 -15.32
CA ALA A 369 5.13 9.31 -15.28
C ALA A 369 3.61 9.18 -15.47
N ALA A 370 2.81 9.96 -14.75
CA ALA A 370 1.34 9.98 -14.84
C ALA A 370 0.79 10.08 -16.28
N PRO A 371 1.27 10.99 -17.16
CA PRO A 371 0.73 11.10 -18.51
C PRO A 371 1.01 9.89 -19.41
N HIS A 372 1.99 9.04 -19.11
CA HIS A 372 2.12 7.76 -19.80
C HIS A 372 0.96 6.82 -19.46
N VAL A 373 0.57 6.77 -18.19
CA VAL A 373 -0.60 5.97 -17.76
C VAL A 373 -1.88 6.58 -18.34
N THR A 374 -2.03 7.91 -18.36
CA THR A 374 -3.16 8.58 -19.02
C THR A 374 -3.24 8.27 -20.52
N GLY A 375 -2.11 8.29 -21.24
CA GLY A 375 -2.07 7.89 -22.64
C GLY A 375 -2.49 6.43 -22.83
N ALA A 376 -2.00 5.52 -21.98
CA ALA A 376 -2.41 4.12 -22.01
C ALA A 376 -3.92 3.96 -21.78
N VAL A 377 -4.49 4.64 -20.78
CA VAL A 377 -5.95 4.67 -20.56
C VAL A 377 -6.69 5.11 -21.82
N ALA A 378 -6.20 6.12 -22.54
CA ALA A 378 -6.84 6.57 -23.78
C ALA A 378 -6.79 5.52 -24.88
N LEU A 379 -5.67 4.80 -25.03
CA LEU A 379 -5.57 3.67 -25.98
C LEU A 379 -6.52 2.52 -25.59
N LEU A 380 -6.59 2.17 -24.30
CA LEU A 380 -7.50 1.14 -23.79
C LEU A 380 -8.97 1.50 -24.04
N ARG A 381 -9.38 2.74 -23.74
CA ARG A 381 -10.75 3.24 -23.98
C ARG A 381 -11.10 3.33 -25.47
N ALA A 382 -10.13 3.58 -26.34
CA ALA A 382 -10.34 3.57 -27.78
C ALA A 382 -10.55 2.13 -28.31
N CYS A 383 -9.78 1.19 -27.77
CA CYS A 383 -9.86 -0.22 -28.13
C CYS A 383 -11.14 -0.90 -27.62
N ALA A 384 -11.50 -0.70 -26.35
CA ALA A 384 -12.70 -1.26 -25.72
C ALA A 384 -13.58 -0.15 -25.10
N PRO A 385 -14.35 0.60 -25.91
CA PRO A 385 -15.23 1.67 -25.44
C PRO A 385 -16.33 1.24 -24.44
N GLU A 386 -16.67 -0.05 -24.41
CA GLU A 386 -17.62 -0.66 -23.47
C GLU A 386 -17.01 -0.99 -22.10
N ALA A 387 -15.67 -1.05 -22.00
CA ALA A 387 -14.99 -1.29 -20.74
C ALA A 387 -15.18 -0.09 -19.82
N ASP A 388 -15.64 -0.35 -18.59
CA ASP A 388 -15.73 0.68 -17.57
C ASP A 388 -14.35 1.01 -16.98
N ARG A 389 -14.31 2.03 -16.12
CA ARG A 389 -13.08 2.56 -15.50
C ARG A 389 -12.36 1.51 -14.69
N ASP A 390 -13.11 0.61 -14.09
CA ASP A 390 -12.64 -0.42 -13.19
C ASP A 390 -11.93 -1.51 -13.99
N ALA A 391 -12.52 -1.96 -15.10
CA ALA A 391 -11.89 -2.88 -16.03
C ALA A 391 -10.63 -2.27 -16.67
N VAL A 392 -10.64 -0.98 -17.00
CA VAL A 392 -9.46 -0.27 -17.52
C VAL A 392 -8.34 -0.20 -16.48
N ARG A 393 -8.65 0.20 -15.23
CA ARG A 393 -7.69 0.21 -14.12
C ARG A 393 -7.10 -1.19 -13.90
N ALA A 394 -7.96 -2.19 -13.89
CA ALA A 394 -7.58 -3.58 -13.67
C ALA A 394 -6.67 -4.12 -14.78
N ALA A 395 -6.91 -3.75 -16.04
CA ALA A 395 -6.03 -4.12 -17.14
C ALA A 395 -4.64 -3.48 -17.01
N LEU A 396 -4.56 -2.22 -16.59
CA LEU A 396 -3.29 -1.52 -16.37
C LEU A 396 -2.49 -2.17 -15.24
N GLU A 397 -3.14 -2.50 -14.12
CA GLU A 397 -2.51 -3.10 -12.95
C GLU A 397 -2.15 -4.57 -13.18
N GLY A 398 -3.06 -5.35 -13.78
CA GLY A 398 -2.92 -6.80 -13.94
C GLY A 398 -1.90 -7.25 -14.99
N TYR A 399 -1.60 -6.40 -15.98
CA TYR A 399 -0.64 -6.68 -17.05
C TYR A 399 0.64 -5.84 -16.96
N ALA A 400 0.85 -5.15 -15.84
CA ALA A 400 2.10 -4.46 -15.60
C ALA A 400 3.28 -5.46 -15.52
N LEU A 401 4.46 -5.03 -15.97
CA LEU A 401 5.69 -5.77 -15.78
C LEU A 401 6.06 -5.70 -14.30
N ASP A 402 5.87 -6.81 -13.59
CA ASP A 402 6.22 -6.94 -12.18
C ASP A 402 7.71 -6.62 -11.95
N LEU A 403 7.97 -5.68 -11.03
CA LEU A 403 9.29 -5.23 -10.65
C LEU A 403 9.37 -5.21 -9.12
N GLY A 404 10.42 -5.80 -8.57
CA GLY A 404 10.63 -5.78 -7.12
C GLY A 404 10.30 -7.14 -6.49
N GLN A 405 9.41 -7.15 -5.50
CA GLN A 405 8.91 -8.41 -4.95
C GLN A 405 7.81 -8.95 -5.85
N PRO A 406 7.67 -10.29 -6.00
CA PRO A 406 6.58 -10.84 -6.79
C PRO A 406 5.21 -10.33 -6.33
N GLY A 407 4.40 -9.85 -7.28
CA GLY A 407 3.09 -9.27 -7.03
C GLY A 407 3.13 -7.80 -6.58
N PHE A 408 2.08 -7.33 -5.92
CA PHE A 408 2.02 -5.95 -5.46
C PHE A 408 3.12 -5.66 -4.43
N ASP A 409 3.84 -4.54 -4.61
CA ASP A 409 4.75 -4.04 -3.59
C ASP A 409 4.67 -2.52 -3.38
N ASN A 410 5.05 -2.08 -2.18
CA ASN A 410 5.01 -0.68 -1.78
C ASN A 410 6.02 0.22 -2.53
N THR A 411 6.80 -0.29 -3.47
CA THR A 411 7.77 0.48 -4.26
C THR A 411 7.26 0.76 -5.67
N TYR A 412 6.74 -0.27 -6.34
CA TYR A 412 6.33 -0.24 -7.75
C TYR A 412 4.82 -0.40 -7.95
N GLY A 413 4.05 -0.60 -6.88
CA GLY A 413 2.64 -0.98 -6.98
C GLY A 413 2.53 -2.34 -7.65
N ASN A 414 1.76 -2.43 -8.72
CA ASN A 414 1.64 -3.65 -9.53
C ASN A 414 2.75 -3.83 -10.58
N GLY A 415 3.69 -2.87 -10.70
CA GLY A 415 4.82 -2.96 -11.64
C GLY A 415 4.84 -1.84 -12.69
N LEU A 416 5.72 -1.99 -13.69
CA LEU A 416 5.92 -1.02 -14.77
C LEU A 416 4.85 -1.18 -15.85
N LEU A 417 4.18 -0.08 -16.21
CA LEU A 417 3.20 0.01 -17.29
C LEU A 417 3.67 -0.72 -18.57
N GLN A 418 2.85 -1.65 -19.05
CA GLN A 418 2.99 -2.33 -20.34
C GLN A 418 1.71 -2.08 -21.16
N THR A 419 1.72 -1.05 -22.01
CA THR A 419 0.50 -0.53 -22.64
C THR A 419 -0.14 -1.50 -23.63
N TYR A 420 0.66 -2.20 -24.43
CA TYR A 420 0.13 -3.19 -25.37
C TYR A 420 -0.42 -4.41 -24.65
N ASP A 421 0.26 -4.93 -23.63
CA ASP A 421 -0.22 -6.09 -22.87
C ASP A 421 -1.52 -5.78 -22.13
N ALA A 422 -1.62 -4.60 -21.50
CA ALA A 422 -2.87 -4.13 -20.89
C ALA A 422 -4.00 -3.97 -21.92
N LEU A 423 -3.69 -3.44 -23.11
CA LEU A 423 -4.65 -3.31 -24.20
C LEU A 423 -5.11 -4.68 -24.71
N ALA A 424 -4.18 -5.59 -24.99
CA ALA A 424 -4.48 -6.92 -25.50
C ALA A 424 -5.31 -7.73 -24.50
N GLY A 425 -4.94 -7.66 -23.21
CA GLY A 425 -5.69 -8.29 -22.13
C GLY A 425 -7.11 -7.74 -21.99
N LEU A 426 -7.28 -6.41 -22.05
CA LEU A 426 -8.60 -5.79 -22.01
C LEU A 426 -9.43 -6.14 -23.25
N ALA A 427 -8.85 -6.02 -24.44
CA ALA A 427 -9.52 -6.33 -25.71
C ALA A 427 -10.05 -7.76 -25.70
N TYR A 428 -9.17 -8.72 -25.37
CA TYR A 428 -9.52 -10.12 -25.32
C TYR A 428 -10.60 -10.38 -24.25
N GLY A 429 -10.45 -9.80 -23.06
CA GLY A 429 -11.42 -9.85 -21.97
C GLY A 429 -12.79 -9.24 -22.28
N THR A 430 -12.89 -8.36 -23.28
CA THR A 430 -14.18 -7.82 -23.76
C THR A 430 -14.63 -8.42 -25.10
N GLY A 431 -14.01 -9.52 -25.54
CA GLY A 431 -14.38 -10.23 -26.76
C GLY A 431 -13.96 -9.51 -28.04
N ARG A 432 -12.84 -8.77 -28.00
CA ARG A 432 -12.26 -8.04 -29.13
C ARG A 432 -10.89 -8.61 -29.51
N ASP A 433 -10.57 -8.55 -30.80
CA ASP A 433 -9.27 -9.00 -31.32
C ASP A 433 -8.30 -7.81 -31.41
N PRO A 434 -7.23 -7.77 -30.59
CA PRO A 434 -6.23 -6.70 -30.68
C PRO A 434 -5.49 -6.68 -32.03
N ALA A 435 -5.40 -7.79 -32.77
CA ALA A 435 -4.77 -7.81 -34.10
C ALA A 435 -5.65 -7.19 -35.21
N ASP A 436 -6.97 -7.14 -35.00
CA ASP A 436 -7.93 -6.51 -35.92
C ASP A 436 -8.43 -5.17 -35.38
N HIS A 437 -7.52 -4.35 -34.85
CA HIS A 437 -7.82 -3.01 -34.30
C HIS A 437 -8.97 -3.04 -33.28
N CYS A 438 -8.98 -4.07 -32.44
CA CYS A 438 -10.00 -4.32 -31.43
C CYS A 438 -11.41 -4.49 -32.01
N ALA A 439 -11.54 -5.05 -33.22
CA ALA A 439 -12.83 -5.43 -33.77
C ALA A 439 -13.51 -6.48 -32.87
N PRO A 440 -14.85 -6.44 -32.73
CA PRO A 440 -15.59 -7.49 -32.03
C PRO A 440 -15.33 -8.85 -32.68
N THR A 441 -15.03 -9.85 -31.86
CA THR A 441 -14.85 -11.22 -32.31
C THR A 441 -16.20 -11.95 -32.36
N ALA A 442 -16.20 -13.13 -33.00
CA ALA A 442 -17.35 -14.04 -32.97
C ALA A 442 -17.29 -15.02 -31.80
N GLU A 443 -16.18 -15.05 -31.06
CA GLU A 443 -15.93 -15.95 -29.94
C GLU A 443 -16.23 -15.23 -28.61
N PRO A 444 -16.71 -15.94 -27.58
CA PRO A 444 -16.90 -15.35 -26.25
C PRO A 444 -15.55 -14.95 -25.62
N PRO A 445 -15.54 -13.98 -24.69
CA PRO A 445 -14.32 -13.63 -23.94
C PRO A 445 -13.76 -14.84 -23.17
N PRO A 446 -12.45 -14.85 -22.87
CA PRO A 446 -11.85 -15.92 -22.07
C PRO A 446 -12.35 -15.94 -20.62
N CYS A 447 -12.29 -17.14 -20.03
CA CYS A 447 -12.44 -17.34 -18.61
C CYS A 447 -11.09 -17.42 -17.89
N PHE A 448 -11.03 -16.89 -16.67
CA PHE A 448 -9.87 -17.03 -15.78
C PHE A 448 -10.21 -17.88 -14.57
N THR A 449 -9.25 -18.69 -14.13
CA THR A 449 -9.42 -19.63 -13.03
C THR A 449 -9.00 -19.02 -11.69
N VAL A 450 -9.73 -19.35 -10.62
CA VAL A 450 -9.42 -18.90 -9.26
C VAL A 450 -9.27 -20.11 -8.34
N SER A 451 -8.09 -20.23 -7.73
CA SER A 451 -7.74 -21.26 -6.76
C SER A 451 -7.66 -20.67 -5.36
N ALA A 452 -8.63 -20.98 -4.50
CA ALA A 452 -8.65 -20.58 -3.10
C ALA A 452 -8.40 -21.78 -2.17
N THR A 453 -7.41 -21.66 -1.28
CA THR A 453 -6.97 -22.75 -0.40
C THR A 453 -6.88 -22.32 1.07
N ALA A 454 -7.06 -23.27 1.98
CA ALA A 454 -6.92 -23.04 3.42
C ALA A 454 -5.70 -23.83 3.93
N ASP A 455 -4.82 -23.16 4.67
CA ASP A 455 -3.72 -23.74 5.42
C ASP A 455 -4.07 -23.76 6.92
N GLY A 456 -4.60 -24.89 7.39
CA GLY A 456 -5.09 -25.05 8.75
C GLY A 456 -6.61 -25.29 8.84
N PRO A 457 -7.17 -25.33 10.06
CA PRO A 457 -8.59 -25.61 10.31
C PRO A 457 -9.49 -24.38 10.04
N GLY A 458 -9.90 -24.23 8.78
CA GLY A 458 -10.84 -23.22 8.32
C GLY A 458 -11.15 -23.38 6.84
N VAL A 459 -11.95 -22.48 6.30
CA VAL A 459 -12.31 -22.45 4.87
C VAL A 459 -12.14 -21.05 4.27
N VAL A 460 -11.91 -21.01 2.96
CA VAL A 460 -11.96 -19.77 2.18
C VAL A 460 -13.25 -19.73 1.40
N LEU A 461 -14.03 -18.67 1.60
CA LEU A 461 -15.24 -18.37 0.84
C LEU A 461 -14.88 -17.35 -0.25
N VAL A 462 -15.40 -17.57 -1.46
CA VAL A 462 -15.22 -16.68 -2.61
C VAL A 462 -16.59 -16.25 -3.11
N ASP A 463 -16.83 -14.94 -3.19
CA ASP A 463 -18.08 -14.35 -3.66
C ASP A 463 -17.80 -13.24 -4.69
N PRO A 464 -18.50 -13.15 -5.84
CA PRO A 464 -19.58 -14.02 -6.32
C PRO A 464 -19.13 -15.46 -6.68
N PRO A 465 -20.07 -16.40 -6.87
CA PRO A 465 -19.78 -17.69 -7.49
C PRO A 465 -19.27 -17.51 -8.94
N PRO A 466 -18.60 -18.52 -9.50
CA PRO A 466 -18.14 -18.55 -10.89
C PRO A 466 -19.22 -18.08 -11.87
N ASN A 467 -18.84 -17.21 -12.81
CA ASN A 467 -19.75 -16.55 -13.74
C ASN A 467 -19.38 -16.73 -15.21
N CYS A 468 -18.25 -17.38 -15.53
CA CYS A 468 -17.79 -17.49 -16.91
C CYS A 468 -18.18 -18.82 -17.58
N ASP A 469 -18.56 -18.72 -18.84
CA ASP A 469 -18.90 -19.83 -19.73
C ASP A 469 -18.01 -19.75 -20.99
N PRO A 470 -16.94 -20.56 -21.09
CA PRO A 470 -15.90 -20.40 -22.10
C PRO A 470 -16.37 -20.71 -23.52
N ASP A 471 -17.44 -21.48 -23.70
CA ASP A 471 -17.91 -21.93 -25.02
C ASP A 471 -19.38 -21.56 -25.30
N GLY A 472 -20.08 -20.96 -24.33
CA GLY A 472 -21.49 -20.55 -24.45
C GLY A 472 -22.50 -21.70 -24.56
N GLU A 473 -22.01 -22.94 -24.69
CA GLU A 473 -22.80 -24.17 -24.75
C GLU A 473 -22.46 -25.15 -23.61
N ASP A 474 -21.38 -24.90 -22.86
CA ASP A 474 -20.93 -25.75 -21.76
C ASP A 474 -21.37 -25.20 -20.39
N PRO A 475 -21.47 -26.05 -19.34
CA PRO A 475 -21.82 -25.57 -18.01
C PRO A 475 -20.71 -24.66 -17.44
N ILE A 476 -21.09 -23.60 -16.72
CA ILE A 476 -20.16 -22.73 -15.98
C ILE A 476 -19.14 -23.57 -15.21
N GLU A 477 -17.86 -23.36 -15.51
CA GLU A 477 -16.74 -24.02 -14.84
C GLU A 477 -16.64 -23.56 -13.37
N LEU A 478 -16.42 -24.49 -12.45
CA LEU A 478 -16.57 -24.25 -10.99
C LEU A 478 -15.54 -23.31 -10.37
N THR A 479 -14.54 -22.90 -11.13
CA THR A 479 -13.48 -21.98 -10.70
C THR A 479 -13.28 -20.83 -11.67
N ALA A 480 -14.16 -20.68 -12.66
CA ALA A 480 -13.95 -19.80 -13.80
C ALA A 480 -14.74 -18.50 -13.69
N TYR A 481 -14.07 -17.39 -13.96
CA TYR A 481 -14.61 -16.05 -13.80
C TYR A 481 -14.33 -15.16 -15.01
N ASP A 482 -15.28 -14.27 -15.29
CA ASP A 482 -15.15 -13.30 -16.38
C ASP A 482 -14.06 -12.28 -16.03
N PHE A 483 -13.35 -11.79 -17.05
CA PHE A 483 -12.44 -10.66 -16.91
C PHE A 483 -13.13 -9.50 -16.17
N GLY A 484 -12.43 -8.92 -15.20
CA GLY A 484 -12.90 -7.78 -14.42
C GLY A 484 -13.84 -8.11 -13.27
N THR A 485 -14.21 -9.38 -13.04
CA THR A 485 -15.05 -9.77 -11.90
C THR A 485 -14.35 -9.47 -10.57
N VAL A 486 -14.98 -8.70 -9.67
CA VAL A 486 -14.44 -8.47 -8.32
C VAL A 486 -14.89 -9.59 -7.40
N LEU A 487 -13.93 -10.31 -6.83
CA LEU A 487 -14.15 -11.37 -5.86
C LEU A 487 -13.83 -10.87 -4.46
N THR A 488 -14.64 -11.26 -3.49
CA THR A 488 -14.37 -11.11 -2.07
C THR A 488 -14.01 -12.47 -1.50
N PHE A 489 -12.80 -12.56 -0.96
CA PHE A 489 -12.26 -13.71 -0.25
C PHE A 489 -12.49 -13.51 1.23
N THR A 490 -13.18 -14.45 1.87
CA THR A 490 -13.43 -14.43 3.32
C THR A 490 -12.83 -15.68 3.95
N ALA A 491 -11.93 -15.49 4.91
CA ALA A 491 -11.39 -16.54 5.75
C ALA A 491 -12.39 -16.81 6.88
N ASP A 492 -12.87 -18.05 6.96
CA ASP A 492 -13.81 -18.52 7.99
C ASP A 492 -13.13 -19.62 8.83
N PRO A 493 -12.59 -19.28 10.02
CA PRO A 493 -11.93 -20.24 10.89
C PRO A 493 -12.90 -21.27 11.47
N ASP A 494 -12.46 -22.53 11.58
CA ASP A 494 -13.24 -23.55 12.31
C ASP A 494 -13.40 -23.16 13.79
N PRO A 495 -14.46 -23.61 14.49
CA PRO A 495 -14.67 -23.33 15.90
C PRO A 495 -13.43 -23.62 16.75
N GLY A 496 -12.96 -22.61 17.49
CA GLY A 496 -11.77 -22.71 18.33
C GLY A 496 -10.45 -22.40 17.60
N ASN A 497 -10.51 -21.80 16.41
CA ASN A 497 -9.36 -21.27 15.68
C ASN A 497 -9.62 -19.81 15.28
N VAL A 498 -8.54 -19.13 14.91
CA VAL A 498 -8.49 -17.75 14.43
C VAL A 498 -7.77 -17.72 13.09
N PHE A 499 -8.12 -16.74 12.27
CA PHE A 499 -7.42 -16.42 11.04
C PHE A 499 -6.03 -15.84 11.36
N THR A 500 -5.02 -16.22 10.59
CA THR A 500 -3.61 -15.83 10.82
C THR A 500 -2.98 -15.04 9.68
N GLY A 501 -3.65 -14.91 8.54
CA GLY A 501 -3.20 -14.10 7.40
C GLY A 501 -3.37 -14.77 6.04
N TRP A 502 -3.33 -13.97 4.97
CA TRP A 502 -3.37 -14.42 3.56
C TRP A 502 -1.97 -14.62 2.97
N SER A 503 -1.85 -15.49 1.96
CA SER A 503 -0.68 -15.62 1.08
C SER A 503 -1.07 -16.00 -0.36
N GLY A 504 -0.16 -15.83 -1.32
CA GLY A 504 -0.43 -15.97 -2.75
C GLY A 504 -0.72 -14.61 -3.38
N ASP A 505 -1.82 -14.49 -4.13
CA ASP A 505 -2.29 -13.24 -4.75
C ASP A 505 -3.02 -12.29 -3.77
N LEU A 506 -3.12 -12.68 -2.49
CA LEU A 506 -3.56 -11.83 -1.37
C LEU A 506 -2.54 -11.88 -0.24
N GLY A 507 -2.51 -10.83 0.58
CA GLY A 507 -1.66 -10.71 1.78
C GLY A 507 -2.34 -9.90 2.89
N GLY A 508 -1.78 -9.93 4.09
CA GLY A 508 -2.32 -9.20 5.26
C GLY A 508 -3.26 -10.04 6.13
N ASP A 509 -3.82 -9.39 7.15
CA ASP A 509 -4.47 -9.98 8.33
C ASP A 509 -5.98 -9.67 8.44
N SER A 510 -6.53 -8.86 7.53
CA SER A 510 -7.98 -8.71 7.40
C SER A 510 -8.63 -10.03 6.94
N PRO A 511 -9.60 -10.59 7.67
CA PRO A 511 -10.24 -11.86 7.33
C PRO A 511 -11.13 -11.78 6.08
N ALA A 512 -11.45 -10.59 5.59
CA ALA A 512 -12.13 -10.39 4.31
C ALA A 512 -11.34 -9.39 3.46
N GLN A 513 -11.07 -9.76 2.20
CA GLN A 513 -10.37 -8.93 1.22
C GLN A 513 -10.92 -9.17 -0.18
N SER A 514 -10.82 -8.17 -1.06
CA SER A 514 -11.29 -8.30 -2.44
C SER A 514 -10.13 -8.31 -3.43
N LEU A 515 -10.25 -9.12 -4.48
CA LEU A 515 -9.33 -9.17 -5.61
C LEU A 515 -10.14 -9.23 -6.90
N ARG A 516 -9.69 -8.52 -7.93
CA ARG A 516 -10.36 -8.54 -9.24
C ARG A 516 -9.71 -9.57 -10.16
N VAL A 517 -10.54 -10.36 -10.84
CA VAL A 517 -10.13 -11.38 -11.81
C VAL A 517 -9.64 -10.69 -13.07
N THR A 518 -8.33 -10.53 -13.20
CA THR A 518 -7.66 -10.05 -14.42
C THR A 518 -6.82 -11.14 -15.08
N ARG A 519 -6.62 -12.23 -14.33
CA ARG A 519 -5.78 -13.37 -14.65
C ARG A 519 -6.18 -14.60 -13.83
N ASP A 520 -5.50 -15.72 -14.05
CA ASP A 520 -5.60 -16.83 -13.12
C ASP A 520 -5.10 -16.39 -11.72
N LEU A 521 -5.89 -16.66 -10.67
CA LEU A 521 -5.60 -16.24 -9.30
C LEU A 521 -5.37 -17.45 -8.38
N ALA A 522 -4.43 -17.33 -7.45
CA ALA A 522 -4.15 -18.32 -6.42
C ALA A 522 -3.99 -17.67 -5.04
N VAL A 523 -4.87 -18.00 -4.09
CA VAL A 523 -4.91 -17.43 -2.74
C VAL A 523 -5.00 -18.49 -1.66
N THR A 524 -4.36 -18.22 -0.51
CA THR A 524 -4.28 -19.14 0.64
C THR A 524 -4.57 -18.40 1.95
N ALA A 525 -5.50 -18.89 2.78
CA ALA A 525 -5.74 -18.39 4.14
C ALA A 525 -5.11 -19.29 5.20
N GLY A 526 -4.37 -18.72 6.16
CA GLY A 526 -3.84 -19.45 7.32
C GLY A 526 -4.80 -19.45 8.52
N PHE A 527 -4.90 -20.58 9.25
CA PHE A 527 -5.72 -20.72 10.46
C PHE A 527 -4.97 -21.42 11.60
N ALA A 528 -5.16 -20.96 12.85
CA ALA A 528 -4.54 -21.57 14.05
C ALA A 528 -5.40 -21.34 15.32
N PRO A 529 -5.23 -22.10 16.42
CA PRO A 529 -5.93 -21.86 17.68
C PRO A 529 -5.69 -20.45 18.27
N PRO A 530 -6.68 -19.81 18.93
CA PRO A 530 -6.48 -18.53 19.60
C PRO A 530 -5.49 -18.66 20.75
N PRO A 531 -4.76 -17.58 21.09
CA PRO A 531 -3.95 -17.54 22.30
C PRO A 531 -4.83 -17.71 23.56
N PRO A 532 -4.30 -18.25 24.66
CA PRO A 532 -5.03 -18.40 25.93
C PRO A 532 -5.43 -17.03 26.53
N GLU A 533 -6.58 -16.98 27.22
CA GLU A 533 -7.04 -15.78 27.96
C GLU A 533 -6.06 -15.41 29.09
N PRO A 534 -5.88 -14.11 29.39
CA PRO A 534 -4.94 -13.65 30.40
C PRO A 534 -5.48 -13.82 31.84
N THR A 535 -4.57 -13.98 32.79
CA THR A 535 -4.83 -13.98 34.25
C THR A 535 -4.79 -12.56 34.78
N VAL A 536 -5.75 -12.17 35.63
CA VAL A 536 -5.84 -10.81 36.17
C VAL A 536 -5.64 -10.82 37.68
N ALA A 537 -4.67 -10.06 38.18
CA ALA A 537 -4.47 -9.79 39.60
C ALA A 537 -4.87 -8.35 39.94
N ILE A 538 -5.58 -8.13 41.05
CA ILE A 538 -6.08 -6.80 41.44
C ILE A 538 -6.02 -6.55 42.95
N SER A 539 -5.89 -5.28 43.33
CA SER A 539 -6.23 -4.74 44.65
C SER A 539 -7.46 -3.82 44.53
N LEU A 540 -8.18 -3.61 45.63
CA LEU A 540 -9.42 -2.83 45.64
C LEU A 540 -9.40 -1.74 46.72
N LYS A 541 -9.87 -0.54 46.38
CA LYS A 541 -9.85 0.66 47.24
C LYS A 541 -10.66 0.56 48.54
N THR A 542 -11.50 -0.47 48.66
CA THR A 542 -12.34 -0.67 49.86
C THR A 542 -12.55 -2.14 50.17
N ASN A 543 -12.53 -2.46 51.46
CA ASN A 543 -13.01 -3.73 52.00
C ASN A 543 -14.35 -4.22 51.42
N GLY A 544 -14.47 -5.52 51.12
CA GLY A 544 -15.70 -6.05 50.53
C GLY A 544 -15.84 -7.56 50.51
N THR A 545 -16.75 -8.04 49.65
CA THR A 545 -16.96 -9.47 49.39
C THR A 545 -17.39 -9.64 47.95
N ALA A 546 -16.68 -10.49 47.20
CA ALA A 546 -16.93 -10.80 45.80
C ALA A 546 -16.99 -12.32 45.60
N ALA A 547 -18.00 -12.81 44.88
CA ALA A 547 -18.24 -14.24 44.70
C ALA A 547 -18.19 -15.11 46.00
N GLY A 548 -18.47 -14.52 47.17
CA GLY A 548 -18.38 -15.18 48.48
C GLY A 548 -16.99 -15.16 49.14
N LEU A 549 -15.98 -14.62 48.47
CA LEU A 549 -14.65 -14.32 49.01
C LEU A 549 -14.67 -12.94 49.68
N ALA A 550 -14.47 -12.89 50.99
CA ALA A 550 -14.23 -11.64 51.71
C ALA A 550 -12.77 -11.20 51.49
N TYR A 551 -12.59 -9.92 51.17
CA TYR A 551 -11.30 -9.29 50.89
C TYR A 551 -11.19 -7.96 51.65
N ALA A 552 -9.97 -7.60 52.02
CA ALA A 552 -9.63 -6.29 52.53
C ALA A 552 -8.98 -5.41 51.45
N ASP A 553 -8.91 -4.11 51.69
CA ASP A 553 -8.27 -3.13 50.78
C ASP A 553 -6.75 -3.31 50.69
N GLU A 554 -6.16 -4.08 51.61
CA GLU A 554 -4.76 -4.52 51.57
C GLU A 554 -4.53 -5.92 50.96
N ASP A 555 -5.55 -6.56 50.37
CA ASP A 555 -5.45 -7.90 49.76
C ASP A 555 -5.26 -7.81 48.23
N VAL A 556 -4.47 -8.73 47.66
CA VAL A 556 -4.42 -8.95 46.20
C VAL A 556 -5.23 -10.19 45.84
N LEU A 557 -6.19 -10.00 44.94
CA LEU A 557 -7.06 -11.04 44.41
C LEU A 557 -6.57 -11.45 43.03
N VAL A 558 -6.76 -12.73 42.67
CA VAL A 558 -6.43 -13.24 41.33
C VAL A 558 -7.63 -13.95 40.74
N ASP A 559 -7.92 -13.57 39.51
CA ASP A 559 -8.88 -14.21 38.61
C ASP A 559 -8.12 -14.95 37.50
N GLU A 560 -8.13 -16.28 37.59
CA GLU A 560 -7.58 -17.17 36.56
C GLU A 560 -8.74 -17.66 35.67
N PRO A 561 -8.61 -17.60 34.34
CA PRO A 561 -9.67 -18.03 33.44
C PRO A 561 -10.22 -19.43 33.76
N GLY A 562 -11.52 -19.50 34.03
CA GLY A 562 -12.23 -20.73 34.36
C GLY A 562 -12.06 -21.24 35.80
N GLN A 563 -11.39 -20.49 36.67
CA GLN A 563 -11.31 -20.74 38.11
C GLN A 563 -12.17 -19.76 38.91
N ALA A 564 -12.29 -19.99 40.21
CA ALA A 564 -12.96 -19.03 41.09
C ALA A 564 -11.93 -18.05 41.64
N LEU A 565 -12.32 -16.78 41.81
CA LEU A 565 -11.50 -15.73 42.41
C LEU A 565 -10.79 -16.22 43.69
N THR A 566 -9.47 -16.01 43.77
CA THR A 566 -8.65 -16.40 44.92
C THR A 566 -7.88 -15.21 45.50
N ARG A 567 -7.26 -15.41 46.68
CA ARG A 567 -6.34 -14.43 47.28
C ARG A 567 -4.91 -14.85 46.96
N LEU A 568 -4.18 -14.00 46.24
CA LEU A 568 -2.75 -14.14 45.99
C LEU A 568 -1.92 -13.64 47.18
N PHE A 569 -2.36 -12.53 47.77
CA PHE A 569 -1.66 -11.87 48.88
C PHE A 569 -2.65 -11.32 49.92
N ILE A 570 -2.31 -11.45 51.20
CA ILE A 570 -3.13 -10.99 52.33
C ILE A 570 -2.33 -9.96 53.14
N GLY A 571 -2.54 -8.67 52.90
CA GLY A 571 -1.69 -7.60 53.44
C GLY A 571 -1.64 -7.57 54.97
N ALA A 572 -2.76 -7.87 55.64
CA ALA A 572 -2.84 -7.93 57.10
C ALA A 572 -1.88 -8.96 57.71
N ASP A 573 -1.70 -10.10 57.05
CA ASP A 573 -0.82 -11.19 57.51
C ASP A 573 0.67 -10.84 57.31
N HIS A 574 0.96 -9.87 56.44
CA HIS A 574 2.30 -9.46 56.05
C HIS A 574 2.72 -8.07 56.60
N GLY A 575 1.90 -7.47 57.46
CA GLY A 575 2.27 -6.27 58.21
C GLY A 575 1.88 -4.94 57.55
N LEU A 576 1.11 -4.96 56.47
CA LEU A 576 0.49 -3.74 55.91
C LEU A 576 -0.57 -3.17 56.88
N GLY A 577 -1.27 -4.04 57.60
CA GLY A 577 -2.17 -3.64 58.67
C GLY A 577 -3.56 -3.26 58.16
N LYS A 578 -3.78 -1.98 57.82
CA LYS A 578 -5.03 -1.44 57.24
C LYS A 578 -4.66 -0.39 56.20
N LYS A 579 -3.75 -0.78 55.34
CA LYS A 579 -3.03 0.10 54.44
C LYS A 579 -3.25 -0.42 53.05
N ASP A 580 -4.02 0.36 52.31
CA ASP A 580 -4.56 -0.03 51.02
C ASP A 580 -3.40 -0.13 50.04
N ILE A 581 -3.45 -1.12 49.14
CA ILE A 581 -2.46 -1.25 48.09
C ILE A 581 -2.91 -0.40 46.91
N ASN A 582 -2.19 0.70 46.68
CA ASN A 582 -2.43 1.66 45.60
C ASN A 582 -1.70 1.31 44.30
N ALA A 583 -0.73 0.39 44.33
CA ALA A 583 -0.04 0.01 43.09
C ALA A 583 0.53 -1.41 43.21
N LEU A 584 0.48 -2.14 42.11
CA LEU A 584 0.88 -3.55 42.03
C LEU A 584 1.59 -3.81 40.71
N ALA A 585 2.64 -4.62 40.75
CA ALA A 585 3.15 -5.34 39.58
C ALA A 585 3.70 -6.69 40.05
N ILE A 586 3.52 -7.75 39.26
CA ILE A 586 4.03 -9.09 39.54
C ILE A 586 5.20 -9.37 38.62
N LEU A 587 6.35 -9.72 39.19
CA LEU A 587 7.54 -10.05 38.39
C LEU A 587 7.51 -11.52 37.95
N ASP A 588 8.26 -11.86 36.90
CA ASP A 588 8.42 -13.23 36.38
C ASP A 588 8.78 -14.29 37.45
N ASP A 589 9.42 -13.88 38.55
CA ASP A 589 9.78 -14.76 39.66
C ASP A 589 8.70 -14.88 40.75
N GLY A 590 7.52 -14.30 40.51
CA GLY A 590 6.34 -14.29 41.37
C GLY A 590 6.41 -13.32 42.54
N SER A 591 7.42 -12.45 42.60
CA SER A 591 7.46 -11.37 43.60
C SER A 591 6.56 -10.20 43.23
N LEU A 592 6.08 -9.47 44.24
CA LEU A 592 5.12 -8.37 44.07
C LEU A 592 5.81 -7.04 44.34
N LEU A 593 5.68 -6.08 43.43
CA LEU A 593 5.97 -4.68 43.69
C LEU A 593 4.71 -4.01 44.22
N ILE A 594 4.82 -3.29 45.34
CA ILE A 594 3.69 -2.74 46.07
C ILE A 594 3.98 -1.30 46.48
N SER A 595 3.02 -0.40 46.23
CA SER A 595 2.91 0.89 46.91
C SER A 595 1.62 0.93 47.76
N VAL A 596 1.55 1.83 48.75
CA VAL A 596 0.48 1.85 49.77
C VAL A 596 -0.07 3.25 50.02
N ASP A 597 -1.32 3.37 50.46
CA ASP A 597 -2.07 4.63 50.70
C ASP A 597 -1.53 5.56 51.82
N GLY A 598 -0.43 5.17 52.45
CA GLY A 598 0.20 6.00 53.47
C GLY A 598 1.22 5.27 54.31
N PRO A 599 1.89 5.99 55.22
CA PRO A 599 3.20 5.54 55.61
C PRO A 599 3.20 4.35 56.57
N VAL A 600 4.04 3.35 56.29
CA VAL A 600 4.16 2.10 57.04
C VAL A 600 5.55 1.97 57.65
N LYS A 601 5.63 1.39 58.86
CA LYS A 601 6.91 1.18 59.54
C LYS A 601 7.10 -0.27 59.92
N ASN A 602 8.35 -0.73 59.83
CA ASN A 602 8.77 -2.06 60.25
C ASN A 602 8.07 -3.19 59.49
N LEU A 603 7.91 -3.05 58.17
CA LEU A 603 7.55 -4.20 57.34
C LEU A 603 8.59 -5.33 57.56
N PRO A 604 8.19 -6.61 57.49
CA PRO A 604 9.12 -7.73 57.53
C PRO A 604 10.27 -7.51 56.54
N GLY A 605 11.52 -7.57 56.99
CA GLY A 605 12.71 -7.29 56.15
C GLY A 605 13.20 -5.84 56.21
N LEU A 606 12.34 -4.88 56.58
CA LEU A 606 12.60 -3.43 56.61
C LEU A 606 12.44 -2.86 58.04
N SER A 607 13.11 -3.49 59.01
CA SER A 607 13.04 -3.09 60.42
C SER A 607 13.64 -1.70 60.67
N GLY A 608 12.87 -0.80 61.28
CA GLY A 608 13.29 0.58 61.57
C GLY A 608 13.16 1.53 60.39
N ILE A 609 12.75 1.03 59.23
CA ILE A 609 12.53 1.81 58.01
C ILE A 609 11.06 2.26 57.99
N LYS A 610 10.84 3.49 57.54
CA LYS A 610 9.53 4.07 57.26
C LYS A 610 9.40 4.13 55.73
N ILE A 611 8.37 3.48 55.20
CA ILE A 611 7.97 3.54 53.80
C ILE A 611 6.88 4.59 53.70
N ASP A 612 7.01 5.53 52.77
CA ASP A 612 5.98 6.50 52.39
C ASP A 612 5.10 5.93 51.26
N ASP A 613 4.00 6.62 51.01
CA ASP A 613 3.05 6.45 49.91
C ASP A 613 3.62 6.81 48.52
N SER A 614 4.80 7.41 48.47
CA SER A 614 5.57 7.63 47.23
C SER A 614 6.65 6.58 46.98
N ASP A 615 6.73 5.53 47.82
CA ASP A 615 7.73 4.47 47.71
C ASP A 615 7.14 3.18 47.11
N ILE A 616 8.02 2.35 46.53
CA ILE A 616 7.67 0.99 46.10
C ILE A 616 8.58 0.00 46.84
N VAL A 617 7.95 -1.00 47.44
CA VAL A 617 8.62 -2.14 48.07
C VAL A 617 8.34 -3.42 47.31
N ARG A 618 9.30 -4.34 47.32
CA ARG A 618 9.16 -5.66 46.72
C ARG A 618 8.91 -6.71 47.80
N TYR A 619 7.75 -7.34 47.76
CA TYR A 619 7.42 -8.50 48.59
C TYR A 619 7.89 -9.79 47.92
N ILE A 620 8.62 -10.62 48.66
CA ILE A 620 9.16 -11.90 48.20
C ILE A 620 8.36 -13.04 48.87
N PRO A 621 7.41 -13.70 48.18
CA PRO A 621 6.56 -14.72 48.79
C PRO A 621 7.33 -15.87 49.41
N ALA A 622 8.45 -16.27 48.80
CA ALA A 622 9.29 -17.37 49.27
C ALA A 622 9.88 -17.15 50.67
N THR A 623 10.08 -15.89 51.09
CA THR A 623 10.68 -15.54 52.39
C THR A 623 9.73 -14.78 53.30
N GLY A 624 8.62 -14.26 52.76
CA GLY A 624 7.71 -13.37 53.48
C GLY A 624 8.34 -12.05 53.89
N GLN A 625 9.40 -11.61 53.20
CA GLN A 625 10.12 -10.36 53.47
C GLN A 625 9.83 -9.32 52.38
N PHE A 626 9.94 -8.06 52.77
CA PHE A 626 9.97 -6.90 51.90
C PHE A 626 11.40 -6.39 51.73
N GLU A 627 11.71 -5.87 50.54
CA GLU A 627 12.92 -5.13 50.23
C GLU A 627 12.58 -3.82 49.50
N TRP A 628 13.51 -2.86 49.53
CA TRP A 628 13.36 -1.60 48.78
C TRP A 628 13.37 -1.85 47.28
N TYR A 629 12.51 -1.16 46.54
CA TYR A 629 12.53 -1.16 45.09
C TYR A 629 12.69 0.24 44.50
N PHE A 630 11.94 1.21 45.04
CA PHE A 630 11.96 2.60 44.60
C PHE A 630 11.65 3.51 45.79
N ASP A 631 12.45 4.56 45.95
CA ASP A 631 12.27 5.65 46.92
C ASP A 631 11.87 6.90 46.15
N GLY A 632 10.61 7.33 46.28
CA GLY A 632 10.08 8.46 45.52
C GLY A 632 10.69 9.79 45.92
N SER A 633 11.08 9.90 47.20
CA SER A 633 11.63 11.13 47.77
C SER A 633 13.00 11.48 47.18
N ASP A 634 13.78 10.46 46.83
CA ASP A 634 15.09 10.59 46.17
C ASP A 634 14.99 11.22 44.76
N VAL A 635 13.82 11.07 44.10
CA VAL A 635 13.60 11.53 42.72
C VAL A 635 12.54 12.65 42.60
N GLY A 636 12.11 13.18 43.74
CA GLY A 636 11.33 14.41 43.82
C GLY A 636 9.83 14.24 44.00
N LEU A 637 9.33 13.02 44.23
CA LEU A 637 7.96 12.79 44.68
C LEU A 637 7.90 13.11 46.17
N THR A 638 7.47 14.32 46.53
CA THR A 638 7.61 14.84 47.91
C THR A 638 6.36 15.51 48.44
N THR A 639 5.30 15.55 47.65
CA THR A 639 4.01 16.13 48.01
C THR A 639 2.91 15.08 47.98
N ALA A 640 1.83 15.30 48.74
CA ALA A 640 0.70 14.36 48.80
C ALA A 640 -0.15 14.29 47.52
N ALA A 641 0.28 14.96 46.44
CA ALA A 641 -0.30 14.82 45.10
C ALA A 641 0.66 14.05 44.17
N GLU A 642 1.78 13.58 44.71
CA GLU A 642 2.84 12.84 44.01
C GLU A 642 2.99 11.44 44.63
N ASP A 643 1.99 11.00 45.41
CA ASP A 643 1.91 9.65 45.97
C ASP A 643 1.58 8.68 44.82
N ILE A 644 2.16 7.48 44.82
CA ILE A 644 2.07 6.55 43.69
C ILE A 644 0.71 5.85 43.70
N ASP A 645 0.03 5.86 42.55
CA ASP A 645 -1.32 5.28 42.41
C ASP A 645 -1.46 4.21 41.33
N ALA A 646 -0.41 3.99 40.53
CA ALA A 646 -0.33 2.85 39.64
C ALA A 646 1.12 2.63 39.22
N ILE A 647 1.50 1.38 38.89
CA ILE A 647 2.84 1.05 38.39
C ILE A 647 2.77 -0.04 37.32
N ALA A 648 3.70 -0.02 36.36
CA ALA A 648 3.92 -1.14 35.45
C ALA A 648 5.41 -1.22 35.05
N LEU A 649 5.86 -2.37 34.53
CA LEU A 649 7.23 -2.52 34.05
C LEU A 649 7.28 -2.74 32.55
N LEU A 650 8.15 -1.99 31.89
CA LEU A 650 8.47 -2.23 30.49
C LEU A 650 9.48 -3.39 30.38
N PRO A 651 9.47 -4.16 29.26
CA PRO A 651 10.42 -5.26 29.04
C PRO A 651 11.90 -4.84 29.06
N ASP A 652 12.17 -3.55 28.86
CA ASP A 652 13.52 -2.98 28.94
C ASP A 652 13.95 -2.58 30.37
N GLY A 653 13.10 -2.84 31.38
CA GLY A 653 13.36 -2.62 32.79
C GLY A 653 13.01 -1.21 33.30
N ARG A 654 12.38 -0.36 32.48
CA ARG A 654 11.86 0.95 32.93
C ARG A 654 10.55 0.79 33.71
N LEU A 655 10.31 1.71 34.64
CA LEU A 655 9.12 1.76 35.48
C LEU A 655 8.13 2.78 34.92
N LEU A 656 6.90 2.37 34.65
CA LEU A 656 5.77 3.27 34.44
C LEU A 656 5.11 3.52 35.79
N LEU A 657 4.61 4.75 36.01
CA LEU A 657 3.81 5.07 37.18
C LEU A 657 2.80 6.18 36.93
N SER A 658 1.70 6.17 37.70
CA SER A 658 0.77 7.28 37.89
C SER A 658 0.84 7.78 39.34
N THR A 659 0.30 8.97 39.60
CA THR A 659 0.24 9.56 40.94
C THR A 659 -1.17 10.00 41.29
N THR A 660 -1.53 10.02 42.58
CA THR A 660 -2.86 10.42 43.13
C THR A 660 -3.27 11.88 42.90
N GLY A 661 -2.47 12.62 42.14
CA GLY A 661 -2.72 14.00 41.77
C GLY A 661 -1.71 14.50 40.76
N ASN A 662 -1.69 15.82 40.58
CA ASN A 662 -0.78 16.44 39.62
C ASN A 662 0.69 16.34 40.06
N VAL A 663 1.49 15.61 39.28
CA VAL A 663 2.91 15.44 39.50
C VAL A 663 3.76 16.60 38.96
N LYS A 664 4.77 17.04 39.74
CA LYS A 664 5.74 18.05 39.30
C LYS A 664 7.16 17.75 39.78
N VAL A 665 7.78 16.82 39.08
CA VAL A 665 9.18 16.42 39.27
C VAL A 665 10.13 17.16 38.32
N VAL A 666 11.44 16.92 38.45
CA VAL A 666 12.45 17.61 37.63
C VAL A 666 12.28 17.25 36.16
N GLY A 667 11.87 18.24 35.35
CA GLY A 667 11.82 18.14 33.89
C GLY A 667 10.46 17.70 33.31
N VAL A 668 9.49 17.33 34.15
CA VAL A 668 8.17 16.86 33.74
C VAL A 668 7.08 17.39 34.67
N SER A 669 5.94 17.76 34.10
CA SER A 669 4.67 17.98 34.82
C SER A 669 3.63 17.08 34.19
N GLY A 670 2.78 16.46 35.02
CA GLY A 670 1.61 15.69 34.60
C GLY A 670 0.36 16.11 35.37
N GLN A 671 -0.80 15.74 34.84
CA GLN A 671 -2.05 15.67 35.59
C GLN A 671 -2.20 14.29 36.26
N ASP A 672 -3.29 14.11 36.98
CA ASP A 672 -3.65 12.92 37.77
C ASP A 672 -3.86 11.69 36.86
N GLU A 673 -4.39 11.91 35.65
CA GLU A 673 -4.61 10.87 34.64
C GLU A 673 -3.36 10.54 33.78
N ASP A 674 -2.19 11.11 34.06
CA ASP A 674 -1.00 10.94 33.21
C ASP A 674 -0.08 9.81 33.70
N VAL A 675 0.43 9.00 32.76
CA VAL A 675 1.45 7.99 33.06
C VAL A 675 2.83 8.55 32.76
N LEU A 676 3.72 8.47 33.75
CA LEU A 676 5.13 8.80 33.62
C LEU A 676 5.96 7.54 33.41
N VAL A 677 7.05 7.65 32.64
CA VAL A 677 8.11 6.64 32.59
C VAL A 677 9.33 7.14 33.36
N PHE A 678 9.76 6.35 34.33
CA PHE A 678 11.01 6.51 35.04
C PHE A 678 12.11 5.67 34.40
N THR A 679 13.25 6.32 34.11
CA THR A 679 14.47 5.66 33.64
C THR A 679 15.58 5.92 34.66
N GLY A 680 16.10 4.86 35.29
CA GLY A 680 17.06 5.03 36.36
C GLY A 680 17.50 3.72 37.03
N VAL A 681 18.05 3.88 38.23
CA VAL A 681 18.45 2.77 39.10
C VAL A 681 17.27 2.40 40.01
N LEU A 682 16.86 1.13 39.94
CA LEU A 682 15.80 0.51 40.74
C LEU A 682 16.36 -0.63 41.59
N GLY A 683 15.58 -1.12 42.56
CA GLY A 683 15.92 -2.29 43.38
C GLY A 683 16.83 -2.00 44.57
N SER A 684 16.89 -0.76 45.05
CA SER A 684 17.69 -0.39 46.22
C SER A 684 17.08 0.79 46.99
N GLU A 685 17.59 1.07 48.18
CA GLU A 685 17.20 2.25 49.00
C GLU A 685 17.70 3.59 48.43
N GLN A 686 18.44 3.58 47.32
CA GLN A 686 18.91 4.79 46.64
C GLN A 686 18.35 4.80 45.22
N THR A 687 17.43 5.72 44.96
CA THR A 687 16.81 5.87 43.65
C THR A 687 17.42 7.05 42.93
N SER A 688 17.79 6.87 41.66
CA SER A 688 18.28 7.97 40.84
C SER A 688 17.94 7.76 39.39
N GLY A 689 17.50 8.83 38.72
CA GLY A 689 17.03 8.74 37.34
C GLY A 689 16.29 9.98 36.90
N THR A 690 15.53 9.84 35.82
CA THR A 690 14.75 10.92 35.22
C THR A 690 13.37 10.42 34.83
N PHE A 691 12.39 11.31 34.90
CA PHE A 691 11.04 11.08 34.39
C PHE A 691 10.86 11.62 32.98
N ALA A 692 9.93 11.02 32.23
CA ALA A 692 9.34 11.56 31.00
C ALA A 692 7.84 11.24 31.00
N LEU A 693 7.03 12.07 30.34
CA LEU A 693 5.63 11.74 30.08
C LEU A 693 5.58 10.55 29.11
N TYR A 694 4.90 9.48 29.50
CA TYR A 694 4.74 8.27 28.69
C TYR A 694 3.39 8.23 28.01
N LEU A 695 2.32 8.53 28.75
CA LEU A 695 0.97 8.64 28.24
C LEU A 695 0.25 9.84 28.86
N ASP A 696 -0.41 10.62 28.02
CA ASP A 696 -1.33 11.68 28.42
C ASP A 696 -2.74 11.09 28.48
N GLY A 697 -3.29 10.90 29.68
CA GLY A 697 -4.58 10.21 29.86
C GLY A 697 -5.77 11.06 29.41
N SER A 698 -5.59 12.38 29.41
CA SER A 698 -6.58 13.34 28.94
C SER A 698 -6.88 13.16 27.45
N ASP A 699 -5.92 12.66 26.67
CA ASP A 699 -6.10 12.32 25.25
C ASP A 699 -6.97 11.06 25.03
N LEU A 700 -7.04 10.16 26.01
CA LEU A 700 -7.83 8.92 25.89
C LEU A 700 -9.31 9.15 26.16
N SER A 701 -9.64 9.95 27.18
CA SER A 701 -11.00 10.38 27.47
C SER A 701 -11.02 11.55 28.43
N THR A 702 -11.89 12.52 28.17
CA THR A 702 -12.19 13.61 29.13
C THR A 702 -12.90 13.14 30.41
N ALA A 703 -13.35 11.88 30.45
CA ALA A 703 -13.94 11.28 31.64
C ALA A 703 -12.90 10.64 32.57
N LEU A 704 -11.70 10.35 32.06
CA LEU A 704 -10.57 9.90 32.86
C LEU A 704 -10.08 11.08 33.69
N SER A 705 -10.10 10.93 35.01
CA SER A 705 -9.41 11.86 35.91
C SER A 705 -8.27 11.22 36.66
N ASP A 706 -8.18 9.90 36.64
CA ASP A 706 -7.21 9.15 37.41
C ASP A 706 -7.01 7.78 36.75
N ILE A 707 -5.81 7.24 36.92
CA ILE A 707 -5.42 5.88 36.54
C ILE A 707 -5.02 5.17 37.84
N ASP A 708 -6.01 4.54 38.49
CA ASP A 708 -5.86 3.78 39.75
C ASP A 708 -5.18 2.41 39.54
N GLY A 709 -4.80 2.04 38.32
CA GLY A 709 -4.17 0.75 38.05
C GLY A 709 -3.58 0.72 36.65
N LEU A 710 -2.43 0.06 36.51
CA LEU A 710 -1.64 0.07 35.29
C LEU A 710 -0.89 -1.25 35.11
N ASP A 711 -0.84 -1.76 33.89
CA ASP A 711 0.08 -2.83 33.49
C ASP A 711 0.44 -2.71 32.01
N PHE A 712 1.50 -3.40 31.56
CA PHE A 712 2.02 -3.33 30.19
C PHE A 712 2.34 -4.71 29.60
N ALA A 713 1.88 -4.97 28.37
CA ALA A 713 2.31 -6.11 27.57
C ALA A 713 2.96 -5.68 26.25
N PRO A 714 4.06 -6.36 25.80
CA PRO A 714 4.63 -6.12 24.48
C PRO A 714 3.70 -6.65 23.36
N GLY A 715 3.65 -5.96 22.22
CA GLY A 715 2.78 -6.34 21.09
C GLY A 715 1.79 -5.24 20.72
N GLY A 716 0.56 -5.61 20.35
CA GLY A 716 -0.50 -4.66 19.95
C GLY A 716 -0.51 -4.33 18.45
N MET A 717 -1.67 -3.91 17.94
CA MET A 717 -1.92 -3.67 16.50
C MET A 717 -0.94 -2.64 15.89
N GLY A 718 -0.57 -1.60 16.63
CA GLY A 718 0.42 -0.59 16.22
C GLY A 718 1.88 -0.92 16.52
N GLY A 719 2.17 -2.07 17.16
CA GLY A 719 3.52 -2.52 17.51
C GLY A 719 4.21 -1.78 18.68
N ASN A 720 3.51 -0.87 19.38
CA ASN A 720 4.06 -0.08 20.50
C ASN A 720 3.78 -0.67 21.90
N GLY A 721 3.02 -1.76 21.99
CA GLY A 721 2.58 -2.38 23.25
C GLY A 721 1.09 -2.17 23.54
N ILE A 722 0.64 -2.79 24.63
CA ILE A 722 -0.71 -2.68 25.19
C ILE A 722 -0.58 -2.21 26.63
N LEU A 723 -1.30 -1.15 27.01
CA LEU A 723 -1.45 -0.72 28.41
C LEU A 723 -2.78 -1.21 28.94
N TYR A 724 -2.78 -1.89 30.08
CA TYR A 724 -3.98 -2.24 30.81
C TYR A 724 -4.18 -1.25 31.95
N MET A 725 -5.39 -0.73 32.11
CA MET A 725 -5.68 0.37 33.05
C MET A 725 -7.02 0.19 33.75
N SER A 726 -7.15 0.73 34.95
CA SER A 726 -8.42 0.99 35.65
C SER A 726 -8.63 2.50 35.83
N THR A 727 -9.77 2.92 36.39
CA THR A 727 -10.13 4.33 36.58
C THR A 727 -10.91 4.55 37.87
N ASP A 728 -10.79 5.72 38.48
CA ASP A 728 -11.45 6.05 39.75
C ASP A 728 -12.98 6.01 39.71
N LYS A 729 -13.55 6.34 38.55
CA LYS A 729 -14.98 6.60 38.41
C LYS A 729 -15.55 6.12 37.10
N LYS A 730 -16.87 6.03 37.09
CA LYS A 730 -17.64 5.71 35.89
C LYS A 730 -17.37 6.73 34.76
N GLY A 731 -16.83 6.25 33.65
CA GLY A 731 -16.51 7.05 32.47
C GLY A 731 -16.94 6.37 31.17
N ILE A 732 -16.94 7.13 30.07
CA ILE A 732 -16.98 6.55 28.73
C ILE A 732 -15.56 6.59 28.17
N ILE A 733 -14.99 5.43 27.90
CA ILE A 733 -13.61 5.25 27.43
C ILE A 733 -13.66 4.26 26.28
N GLY A 734 -13.08 4.61 25.12
CA GLY A 734 -13.17 3.74 23.93
C GLY A 734 -14.59 3.55 23.37
N GLY A 735 -15.55 4.36 23.78
CA GLY A 735 -16.97 4.18 23.44
C GLY A 735 -17.74 3.23 24.36
N GLU A 736 -17.08 2.57 25.31
CA GLU A 736 -17.71 1.74 26.32
C GLU A 736 -17.87 2.47 27.65
N THR A 737 -18.86 2.05 28.44
CA THR A 737 -19.02 2.54 29.82
C THR A 737 -18.13 1.72 30.75
N MET A 738 -17.02 2.28 31.19
CA MET A 738 -16.15 1.68 32.20
C MET A 738 -16.60 2.12 33.59
N LEU A 739 -16.68 1.17 34.52
CA LEU A 739 -16.86 1.40 35.95
C LEU A 739 -15.49 1.37 36.64
N GLY A 740 -15.42 1.84 37.89
CA GLY A 740 -14.15 1.81 38.62
C GLY A 740 -13.65 0.40 38.93
N ASP A 741 -14.53 -0.60 38.86
CA ASP A 741 -14.17 -2.01 39.00
C ASP A 741 -13.92 -2.73 37.66
N ASP A 742 -13.78 -2.01 36.54
CA ASP A 742 -13.44 -2.60 35.24
C ASP A 742 -11.95 -2.35 34.91
N VAL A 743 -11.34 -3.27 34.16
CA VAL A 743 -10.01 -3.09 33.56
C VAL A 743 -10.15 -3.05 32.04
N PHE A 744 -9.47 -2.11 31.41
CA PHE A 744 -9.49 -1.93 29.96
C PHE A 744 -8.07 -1.91 29.37
N ALA A 745 -7.94 -2.39 28.15
CA ALA A 745 -6.72 -2.34 27.36
C ALA A 745 -6.73 -1.12 26.44
N CYS A 746 -5.57 -0.48 26.29
CA CYS A 746 -5.25 0.49 25.27
C CYS A 746 -4.16 -0.10 24.37
N HIS A 747 -4.51 -0.46 23.14
CA HIS A 747 -3.52 -0.85 22.13
C HIS A 747 -2.82 0.41 21.63
N ILE A 748 -1.58 0.62 22.04
CA ILE A 748 -0.91 1.92 21.91
C ILE A 748 -0.66 2.23 20.44
N ASN A 749 -1.19 3.36 19.98
CA ASN A 749 -0.89 3.93 18.67
C ASN A 749 0.19 5.01 18.78
N THR A 750 0.02 5.98 19.68
CA THR A 750 1.00 7.05 19.94
C THR A 750 1.23 7.26 21.44
N LEU A 751 2.43 7.71 21.82
CA LEU A 751 2.88 7.96 23.20
C LEU A 751 3.26 9.44 23.42
N GLY A 752 3.43 9.83 24.67
CA GLY A 752 3.88 11.15 25.10
C GLY A 752 2.73 12.16 25.20
N ALA A 753 3.01 13.44 24.97
CA ALA A 753 2.03 14.53 25.11
C ALA A 753 0.94 14.57 24.00
N SER A 754 0.85 13.53 23.18
CA SER A 754 -0.18 13.35 22.16
C SER A 754 -0.42 11.86 22.02
N SER A 755 -1.01 11.28 23.06
CA SER A 755 -1.20 9.84 23.20
C SER A 755 -2.48 9.38 22.52
N SER A 756 -2.50 8.16 22.01
CA SER A 756 -3.71 7.57 21.45
C SER A 756 -3.66 6.05 21.47
N CYS A 757 -4.83 5.43 21.54
CA CYS A 757 -5.01 3.99 21.38
C CYS A 757 -5.64 3.71 20.01
N GLU A 758 -5.18 2.68 19.33
CA GLU A 758 -5.81 2.14 18.12
C GLU A 758 -7.14 1.45 18.45
N LEU A 759 -7.15 0.74 19.58
CA LEU A 759 -8.33 0.10 20.15
C LEU A 759 -8.31 0.29 21.67
N ILE A 760 -9.48 0.57 22.23
CA ILE A 760 -9.75 0.45 23.65
C ILE A 760 -10.84 -0.59 23.85
N GLU A 761 -10.59 -1.58 24.69
CA GLU A 761 -11.53 -2.67 24.97
C GLU A 761 -11.51 -3.04 26.45
N ARG A 762 -12.65 -3.47 26.98
CA ARG A 762 -12.71 -4.02 28.34
C ARG A 762 -12.12 -5.42 28.34
N VAL A 763 -11.11 -5.64 29.17
CA VAL A 763 -10.47 -6.96 29.33
C VAL A 763 -10.95 -7.70 30.55
N TRP A 764 -11.44 -6.99 31.57
CA TRP A 764 -11.95 -7.60 32.79
C TRP A 764 -13.07 -6.75 33.40
N SER A 765 -14.04 -7.40 34.05
CA SER A 765 -15.16 -6.71 34.71
C SER A 765 -15.40 -7.24 36.12
N GLY A 766 -15.16 -6.39 37.12
CA GLY A 766 -15.39 -6.75 38.51
C GLY A 766 -16.84 -7.08 38.81
N GLN A 767 -17.81 -6.41 38.18
CA GLN A 767 -19.22 -6.77 38.30
C GLN A 767 -19.49 -8.22 37.85
N ALA A 768 -18.83 -8.69 36.78
CA ALA A 768 -18.97 -10.07 36.31
C ALA A 768 -18.43 -11.08 37.34
N GLU A 769 -17.35 -10.71 38.03
CA GLU A 769 -16.76 -11.47 39.14
C GLU A 769 -17.47 -11.28 40.49
N GLY A 770 -18.60 -10.57 40.49
CA GLY A 770 -19.45 -10.38 41.66
C GLY A 770 -18.95 -9.34 42.64
N MET A 771 -18.09 -8.42 42.21
CA MET A 771 -17.68 -7.25 42.99
C MET A 771 -18.88 -6.34 43.32
N PRO A 772 -18.90 -5.69 44.48
CA PRO A 772 -19.92 -4.69 44.81
C PRO A 772 -19.92 -3.53 43.80
N ALA A 773 -21.08 -2.94 43.52
CA ALA A 773 -21.24 -1.82 42.56
C ALA A 773 -20.49 -0.51 42.90
N LYS A 774 -19.71 -0.49 43.98
CA LYS A 774 -18.84 0.62 44.39
C LYS A 774 -17.39 0.19 44.58
N ALA A 775 -17.05 -1.03 44.15
CA ALA A 775 -15.68 -1.47 44.09
C ALA A 775 -14.92 -0.59 43.09
N ASN A 776 -13.63 -0.41 43.35
CA ASN A 776 -12.71 0.31 42.49
C ASN A 776 -11.39 -0.46 42.52
N VAL A 777 -10.88 -0.84 41.35
CA VAL A 777 -9.58 -1.49 41.15
C VAL A 777 -8.48 -0.45 41.32
N ASP A 778 -7.82 -0.56 42.47
CA ASP A 778 -6.81 0.37 42.99
C ASP A 778 -5.38 -0.10 42.68
N ALA A 779 -5.23 -1.28 42.10
CA ALA A 779 -4.00 -1.76 41.49
C ALA A 779 -4.32 -2.98 40.62
N LEU A 780 -3.55 -3.22 39.54
CA LEU A 780 -3.73 -4.38 38.67
C LEU A 780 -2.43 -4.93 38.09
N ASP A 781 -2.44 -6.18 37.65
CA ASP A 781 -1.40 -6.85 36.87
C ASP A 781 -2.05 -7.94 35.98
N ILE A 782 -1.59 -8.09 34.73
CA ILE A 782 -2.15 -9.02 33.73
C ILE A 782 -1.06 -9.94 33.16
N ASN A 783 -1.26 -11.26 33.26
CA ASN A 783 -0.30 -12.29 32.81
C ASN A 783 -0.83 -13.27 31.76
#